data_AF-A0A133Y849-F1
#
_entry.id   AF-A0A133Y849-F1
#
_cell.length_a   1.000
_cell.length_b   1.000
_cell.length_c   1.000
_cell.angle_alpha   90.00
_cell.angle_beta   90.00
_cell.angle_gamma   90.00
#
_symmetry.space_group_name_H-M   'P 1'
#
loop_
_entity.id
_entity.type
_entity.pdbx_description
1 polymer ?
#
loop_
_entity_poly.entity_id
_entity_poly.type
_entity_poly.pdbx_seq_one_letter_code
_entity_poly.pdbx_strand_id
1 'polypeptide(L)'
;MNLSRLFIVLTVLVMQYAVPLSAQNKQPEGRRLTNIAVGLNQQHDSALYSKFNIGLLSEVDTLRGVQLGLFYGGIRGDARGLMFAGVTNAAHAMQGVQLSGFSNSVFTPMRGLQISGLTNIAMGVKKGVQLSLAANISSGYMRGIQLAAYNYADTLNGSQIGVFNAALSHPKGVQIGIINYTRDTIANKIGLININPKTRIDLLTFAGNSSKLNVALRFRNRSTYNIFGVGTHYMGFDEDFSGSIYYRIGQYFRLSPRWSVSGDLGFHHVETFKKNSADGPKRLYSLQGLLNVDYQISPTVGAFVSAGYGTTRFYGSHYNYRTRPILQAGLSFRYHHNIRKEQLWLAERERDMEYHLAKLSETPDSQLYRFTDSDYRERRWWRAAGLTTGINLLVHGFDRFVLNEDFAKVHFKDIGHNFRHAFVWDNDQFSTNLFAHPYHGSLYFNAARSNGLNFWQSTPYALGGSLMWEFFGEVEPPAINDVFATTFGGIALGEVTHRISALILNDRSRGFRRFLREAAATLVDPMRGLTRMIDGDAWDVRENRYLYHDFSRIPVEFTMALGSRYLADDGALFRGEGQPYLTFSLEYGDAFEEENTNPYDYFTLNATFGFTGNQPLVNSIHLMGRLWSSVVYSGKQGQTLIGLFQHFNYYDSEPVKNGSDITPYRISEAAAFGPGIIWQFPHVGNLSRLEHRIFADLILLGGTKSDYYNIINRDYNMGSGFSFKSNTLMQFPHLGRFALNIDYYSIFTWKGYEGKDLATIDPLYLNAQGDRGNASLLIINPNFLFHLKNNFGIELSANYYVRHTRYKYHNNVRARTFEVRGGLVYRF
;
A
#
# COMPACT_ATOMS: atom_id res chain seq x y z
N MET A 1 -8.09 16.28 -34.59
CA MET A 1 -7.13 15.19 -34.83
C MET A 1 -6.78 14.60 -33.47
N ASN A 2 -7.23 13.38 -33.17
CA ASN A 2 -7.39 12.89 -31.79
C ASN A 2 -6.06 12.55 -31.08
N LEU A 3 -5.88 13.07 -29.87
CA LEU A 3 -4.79 12.74 -28.94
C LEU A 3 -4.63 11.23 -28.69
N SER A 4 -5.72 10.46 -28.80
CA SER A 4 -5.71 9.00 -28.66
C SER A 4 -4.96 8.28 -29.77
N ARG A 5 -4.96 8.81 -31.00
CA ARG A 5 -4.18 8.23 -32.11
C ARG A 5 -2.70 8.56 -32.00
N LEU A 6 -2.35 9.72 -31.45
CA LEU A 6 -0.95 10.09 -31.22
C LEU A 6 -0.31 9.22 -30.12
N PHE A 7 -1.07 8.87 -29.08
CA PHE A 7 -0.59 8.01 -27.99
C PHE A 7 -0.32 6.58 -28.48
N ILE A 8 -1.24 5.99 -29.26
CA ILE A 8 -1.08 4.63 -29.81
C ILE A 8 0.04 4.56 -30.85
N VAL A 9 0.18 5.59 -31.69
CA VAL A 9 1.26 5.65 -32.69
C VAL A 9 2.64 5.83 -32.04
N LEU A 10 2.75 6.57 -30.92
CA LEU A 10 4.02 6.71 -30.20
C LEU A 10 4.42 5.46 -29.41
N THR A 11 3.47 4.71 -28.84
CA THR A 11 3.80 3.42 -28.16
C THR A 11 4.35 2.40 -29.16
N VAL A 12 3.86 2.40 -30.40
CA VAL A 12 4.36 1.52 -31.48
C VAL A 12 5.72 2.00 -32.01
N LEU A 13 5.97 3.31 -32.08
CA LEU A 13 7.26 3.86 -32.52
C LEU A 13 8.41 3.66 -31.51
N VAL A 14 8.11 3.60 -30.21
CA VAL A 14 9.11 3.27 -29.17
C VAL A 14 9.46 1.77 -29.18
N MET A 15 8.54 0.90 -29.63
CA MET A 15 8.82 -0.54 -29.78
C MET A 15 9.64 -0.88 -31.04
N GLN A 16 9.75 0.00 -32.03
CA GLN A 16 10.46 -0.28 -33.29
C GLN A 16 11.97 0.01 -33.28
N TYR A 17 12.53 0.61 -32.23
CA TYR A 17 13.98 0.93 -32.14
C TYR A 17 14.78 0.10 -31.11
N ALA A 18 14.27 -1.06 -30.70
CA ALA A 18 15.02 -2.03 -29.91
C ALA A 18 15.48 -3.22 -30.79
N VAL A 19 16.56 -3.02 -31.54
CA VAL A 19 17.32 -4.13 -32.16
C VAL A 19 18.71 -4.16 -31.51
N PRO A 20 19.18 -5.32 -30.99
CA PRO A 20 20.50 -5.40 -30.38
C PRO A 20 21.55 -5.55 -31.48
N LEU A 21 22.68 -4.85 -31.34
CA LEU A 21 23.90 -5.16 -32.07
C LEU A 21 25.09 -5.19 -31.10
N SER A 22 25.90 -6.21 -31.34
CA SER A 22 26.78 -6.93 -30.44
C SER A 22 27.94 -6.14 -29.82
N ALA A 23 28.23 -6.51 -28.57
CA ALA A 23 29.55 -6.72 -27.96
C ALA A 23 30.69 -5.72 -28.25
N GLN A 24 31.08 -4.97 -27.22
CA GLN A 24 32.50 -4.83 -26.83
C GLN A 24 32.61 -4.41 -25.36
N ASN A 25 33.40 -5.18 -24.60
CA ASN A 25 33.80 -4.90 -23.22
C ASN A 25 34.44 -3.50 -23.11
N LYS A 26 33.85 -2.63 -22.29
CA LYS A 26 34.50 -1.47 -21.66
C LYS A 26 33.70 -1.09 -20.40
N GLN A 27 34.42 -0.59 -19.39
CA GLN A 27 33.94 -0.18 -18.05
C GLN A 27 32.60 0.59 -18.08
N PRO A 28 31.79 0.56 -17.00
CA PRO A 28 30.41 1.06 -17.02
C PRO A 28 30.38 2.59 -17.18
N GLU A 29 30.35 3.07 -18.41
CA GLU A 29 29.83 4.40 -18.75
C GLU A 29 28.31 4.35 -18.55
N GLY A 30 27.79 5.09 -17.58
CA GLY A 30 26.36 5.13 -17.27
C GLY A 30 25.52 5.43 -18.52
N ARG A 31 24.54 4.57 -18.81
CA ARG A 31 23.59 4.71 -19.94
C ARG A 31 22.96 6.11 -19.93
N ARG A 32 22.97 6.80 -21.08
CA ARG A 32 22.36 8.14 -21.28
C ARG A 32 20.89 7.97 -21.68
N LEU A 33 19.96 8.78 -21.15
CA LEU A 33 18.62 8.85 -21.74
C LEU A 33 18.67 9.77 -22.97
N THR A 34 17.85 9.45 -23.97
CA THR A 34 17.80 10.23 -25.21
C THR A 34 17.03 11.53 -24.99
N ASN A 35 17.61 12.65 -25.38
CA ASN A 35 16.93 13.95 -25.36
C ASN A 35 15.90 14.04 -26.48
N ILE A 36 14.61 13.99 -26.13
CA ILE A 36 13.47 14.18 -27.05
C ILE A 36 12.92 15.60 -26.81
N ALA A 37 13.73 16.60 -27.15
CA ALA A 37 13.42 18.00 -26.96
C ALA A 37 14.06 18.89 -28.03
N VAL A 38 13.43 20.04 -28.26
CA VAL A 38 13.93 21.11 -29.13
C VAL A 38 14.32 22.31 -28.27
N GLY A 39 15.39 23.00 -28.64
CA GLY A 39 15.93 24.04 -27.79
C GLY A 39 17.09 24.82 -28.38
N LEU A 40 17.48 25.88 -27.69
CA LEU A 40 18.71 26.62 -27.92
C LEU A 40 19.87 25.83 -27.31
N ASN A 41 20.26 24.77 -28.03
CA ASN A 41 21.26 23.80 -27.62
C ASN A 41 22.58 24.03 -28.36
N GLN A 42 23.70 23.92 -27.65
CA GLN A 42 25.06 23.97 -28.18
C GLN A 42 25.77 22.68 -27.77
N GLN A 43 26.45 22.03 -28.70
CA GLN A 43 27.21 20.82 -28.44
C GLN A 43 28.70 21.17 -28.37
N HIS A 44 29.36 20.81 -27.29
CA HIS A 44 30.80 21.01 -27.11
C HIS A 44 31.39 19.72 -26.52
N ASP A 45 32.38 19.11 -27.17
CA ASP A 45 33.05 17.88 -26.74
C ASP A 45 32.09 16.78 -26.24
N SER A 46 31.07 16.46 -27.05
CA SER A 46 30.03 15.45 -26.73
C SER A 46 29.09 15.79 -25.56
N ALA A 47 29.20 16.98 -24.96
CA ALA A 47 28.29 17.52 -23.96
C ALA A 47 27.28 18.49 -24.58
N LEU A 48 26.01 18.36 -24.18
CA LEU A 48 24.90 19.17 -24.64
C LEU A 48 24.61 20.30 -23.64
N TYR A 49 24.92 21.54 -24.03
CA TYR A 49 24.64 22.76 -23.28
C TYR A 49 23.34 23.39 -23.77
N SER A 50 22.45 23.80 -22.86
CA SER A 50 21.20 24.45 -23.24
C SER A 50 20.95 25.74 -22.47
N LYS A 51 20.44 26.76 -23.17
CA LYS A 51 19.84 27.95 -22.55
C LYS A 51 18.32 27.86 -22.50
N PHE A 52 17.72 27.13 -23.42
CA PHE A 52 16.30 26.87 -23.50
C PHE A 52 16.07 25.48 -24.06
N ASN A 53 15.35 24.60 -23.37
CA ASN A 53 15.01 23.26 -23.86
C ASN A 53 13.56 22.94 -23.55
N ILE A 54 12.77 22.54 -24.55
CA ILE A 54 11.37 22.15 -24.39
C ILE A 54 11.09 20.84 -25.13
N GLY A 55 10.47 19.88 -24.46
CA GLY A 55 10.22 18.58 -25.07
C GLY A 55 9.53 17.56 -24.19
N LEU A 56 9.37 16.35 -24.70
CA LEU A 56 8.74 15.25 -23.98
C LEU A 56 9.68 14.71 -22.90
N LEU A 57 10.93 14.44 -23.28
CA LEU A 57 12.03 14.04 -22.41
C LEU A 57 13.18 15.01 -22.63
N SER A 58 13.30 16.02 -21.75
CA SER A 58 14.31 17.06 -21.87
C SER A 58 15.55 16.68 -21.07
N GLU A 59 16.54 16.03 -21.69
CA GLU A 59 17.82 15.68 -21.06
C GLU A 59 18.98 16.44 -21.68
N VAL A 60 19.71 17.23 -20.90
CA VAL A 60 20.93 17.92 -21.36
C VAL A 60 22.05 17.77 -20.34
N ASP A 61 23.30 17.98 -20.74
CA ASP A 61 24.43 17.88 -19.80
C ASP A 61 24.54 19.12 -18.91
N THR A 62 24.26 20.32 -19.42
CA THR A 62 24.30 21.56 -18.64
C THR A 62 23.19 22.51 -19.06
N LEU A 63 22.51 23.11 -18.08
CA LEU A 63 21.47 24.12 -18.30
C LEU A 63 21.88 25.46 -17.70
N ARG A 64 21.81 26.52 -18.51
CA ARG A 64 21.93 27.92 -18.06
C ARG A 64 20.75 28.72 -18.61
N GLY A 65 19.57 28.54 -18.03
CA GLY A 65 18.34 29.18 -18.47
C GLY A 65 17.09 28.38 -18.08
N VAL A 66 16.24 28.04 -19.05
CA VAL A 66 14.91 27.45 -18.81
C VAL A 66 14.78 26.08 -19.48
N GLN A 67 14.32 25.08 -18.74
CA GLN A 67 13.95 23.77 -19.28
C GLN A 67 12.48 23.48 -18.96
N LEU A 68 11.73 23.05 -19.97
CA LEU A 68 10.31 22.70 -19.90
C LEU A 68 10.10 21.27 -20.44
N GLY A 69 10.14 20.28 -19.55
CA GLY A 69 9.82 18.88 -19.86
C GLY A 69 8.32 18.59 -19.71
N LEU A 70 7.70 17.89 -20.65
CA LEU A 70 6.33 17.41 -20.45
C LEU A 70 6.31 16.26 -19.42
N PHE A 71 7.18 15.27 -19.59
CA PHE A 71 7.27 14.14 -18.67
C PHE A 71 8.54 14.23 -17.81
N TYR A 72 9.68 14.50 -18.42
CA TYR A 72 10.98 14.45 -17.74
C TYR A 72 11.85 15.66 -18.04
N GLY A 73 12.51 16.19 -17.00
CA GLY A 73 13.57 17.20 -17.09
C GLY A 73 14.87 16.72 -16.43
N GLY A 74 15.87 16.35 -17.21
CA GLY A 74 17.14 15.79 -16.78
C GLY A 74 18.32 16.71 -17.04
N ILE A 75 19.17 16.94 -16.03
CA ILE A 75 20.46 17.65 -16.17
C ILE A 75 21.60 16.80 -15.60
N ARG A 76 22.52 16.35 -16.45
CA ARG A 76 23.60 15.44 -16.02
C ARG A 76 24.73 16.13 -15.26
N GLY A 77 24.91 17.43 -15.45
CA GLY A 77 25.90 18.27 -14.78
C GLY A 77 25.25 19.42 -14.02
N ASP A 78 25.61 20.65 -14.39
CA ASP A 78 25.15 21.86 -13.70
C ASP A 78 23.85 22.41 -14.28
N ALA A 79 22.83 22.56 -13.43
CA ALA A 79 21.62 23.31 -13.73
C ALA A 79 21.65 24.68 -13.04
N ARG A 80 21.58 25.75 -13.82
CA ARG A 80 21.41 27.13 -13.35
C ARG A 80 20.19 27.76 -14.03
N GLY A 81 19.13 28.01 -13.26
CA GLY A 81 17.91 28.64 -13.77
C GLY A 81 16.63 27.90 -13.37
N LEU A 82 15.69 27.76 -14.30
CA LEU A 82 14.39 27.15 -14.07
C LEU A 82 14.28 25.80 -14.77
N MET A 83 13.91 24.77 -14.02
CA MET A 83 13.51 23.46 -14.54
C MET A 83 12.05 23.22 -14.18
N PHE A 84 11.24 22.96 -15.19
CA PHE A 84 9.87 22.51 -15.03
C PHE A 84 9.71 21.16 -15.70
N ALA A 85 9.07 20.20 -15.02
CA ALA A 85 8.64 18.95 -15.62
C ALA A 85 7.22 18.59 -15.20
N GLY A 86 6.38 18.13 -16.13
CA GLY A 86 5.03 17.69 -15.77
C GLY A 86 5.02 16.51 -14.80
N VAL A 87 6.00 15.60 -14.87
CA VAL A 87 6.12 14.47 -13.92
C VAL A 87 7.33 14.63 -13.01
N THR A 88 8.56 14.53 -13.54
CA THR A 88 9.76 14.47 -12.69
C THR A 88 10.93 15.26 -13.25
N ASN A 89 11.70 15.90 -12.36
CA ASN A 89 13.00 16.47 -12.70
C ASN A 89 14.12 15.75 -11.95
N ALA A 90 15.26 15.57 -12.61
CA ALA A 90 16.49 15.11 -11.98
C ALA A 90 17.67 15.99 -12.43
N ALA A 91 18.50 16.43 -11.50
CA ALA A 91 19.70 17.19 -11.80
C ALA A 91 20.89 16.71 -10.97
N HIS A 92 22.09 16.70 -11.54
CA HIS A 92 23.28 16.42 -10.75
C HIS A 92 23.58 17.57 -9.77
N ALA A 93 23.61 18.81 -10.26
CA ALA A 93 23.71 20.01 -9.43
C ALA A 93 22.66 21.05 -9.81
N MET A 94 22.11 21.75 -8.82
CA MET A 94 21.02 22.71 -9.05
C MET A 94 21.22 24.03 -8.28
N GLN A 95 21.23 25.12 -9.04
CA GLN A 95 21.13 26.49 -8.55
C GLN A 95 19.98 27.22 -9.24
N GLY A 96 18.84 27.34 -8.57
CA GLY A 96 17.66 28.01 -9.14
C GLY A 96 16.33 27.42 -8.65
N VAL A 97 15.38 27.23 -9.56
CA VAL A 97 14.03 26.75 -9.26
C VAL A 97 13.73 25.45 -10.00
N GLN A 98 13.34 24.41 -9.27
CA GLN A 98 12.94 23.11 -9.81
C GLN A 98 11.46 22.88 -9.44
N LEU A 99 10.61 22.75 -10.46
CA LEU A 99 9.16 22.59 -10.33
C LEU A 99 8.74 21.29 -11.01
N SER A 100 8.01 20.44 -10.31
CA SER A 100 7.42 19.25 -10.96
C SER A 100 6.04 18.90 -10.46
N GLY A 101 5.29 18.16 -11.28
CA GLY A 101 4.01 17.60 -10.83
C GLY A 101 4.17 16.55 -9.73
N PHE A 102 5.22 15.72 -9.79
CA PHE A 102 5.40 14.60 -8.85
C PHE A 102 6.69 14.68 -8.04
N SER A 103 7.86 14.62 -8.68
CA SER A 103 9.14 14.46 -7.96
C SER A 103 10.26 15.36 -8.49
N ASN A 104 11.11 15.85 -7.60
CA ASN A 104 12.35 16.55 -7.95
C ASN A 104 13.53 15.93 -7.22
N SER A 105 14.61 15.63 -7.94
CA SER A 105 15.84 15.05 -7.38
C SER A 105 17.07 15.88 -7.73
N VAL A 106 17.93 16.13 -6.74
CA VAL A 106 19.25 16.75 -6.94
C VAL A 106 20.34 15.94 -6.24
N PHE A 107 21.33 15.50 -7.00
CA PHE A 107 22.34 14.55 -6.50
C PHE A 107 23.58 15.19 -5.86
N THR A 108 23.57 16.51 -5.69
CA THR A 108 24.59 17.27 -4.94
C THR A 108 23.91 18.36 -4.10
N PRO A 109 24.62 19.05 -3.20
CA PRO A 109 24.01 20.08 -2.39
C PRO A 109 23.49 21.29 -3.22
N MET A 110 22.17 21.49 -3.24
CA MET A 110 21.52 22.52 -4.03
C MET A 110 21.48 23.90 -3.36
N ARG A 111 21.20 24.94 -4.16
CA ARG A 111 20.83 26.29 -3.72
C ARG A 111 19.59 26.78 -4.47
N GLY A 112 18.50 27.05 -3.78
CA GLY A 112 17.28 27.59 -4.39
C GLY A 112 16.00 26.90 -3.93
N LEU A 113 15.04 26.73 -4.84
CA LEU A 113 13.67 26.29 -4.54
C LEU A 113 13.35 24.98 -5.26
N GLN A 114 12.85 23.99 -4.51
CA GLN A 114 12.28 22.75 -5.02
C GLN A 114 10.80 22.69 -4.63
N ILE A 115 9.91 22.61 -5.62
CA ILE A 115 8.47 22.43 -5.39
C ILE A 115 8.00 21.25 -6.22
N SER A 116 7.36 20.29 -5.57
CA SER A 116 6.74 19.15 -6.25
C SER A 116 5.39 18.81 -5.64
N GLY A 117 4.56 18.09 -6.37
CA GLY A 117 3.32 17.56 -5.81
C GLY A 117 3.59 16.56 -4.69
N LEU A 118 4.55 15.64 -4.85
CA LEU A 118 4.77 14.54 -3.89
C LEU A 118 6.11 14.64 -3.16
N THR A 119 7.24 14.58 -3.88
CA THR A 119 8.55 14.39 -3.23
C THR A 119 9.63 15.34 -3.73
N ASN A 120 10.43 15.89 -2.83
CA ASN A 120 11.67 16.60 -3.19
C ASN A 120 12.85 15.96 -2.47
N ILE A 121 13.93 15.71 -3.21
CA ILE A 121 15.10 14.99 -2.72
C ILE A 121 16.35 15.78 -3.12
N ALA A 122 17.25 15.96 -2.17
CA ALA A 122 18.56 16.56 -2.40
C ALA A 122 19.64 15.88 -1.54
N MET A 123 20.87 15.77 -2.06
CA MET A 123 22.05 15.39 -1.25
C MET A 123 22.50 16.50 -0.27
N GLY A 124 21.72 17.58 -0.17
CA GLY A 124 21.93 18.69 0.74
C GLY A 124 21.26 19.95 0.22
N VAL A 125 20.91 20.85 1.12
CA VAL A 125 20.32 22.15 0.79
C VAL A 125 21.14 23.23 1.49
N LYS A 126 22.09 23.83 0.75
CA LYS A 126 23.01 24.85 1.29
C LYS A 126 22.29 26.13 1.69
N LYS A 127 21.26 26.50 0.92
CA LYS A 127 20.32 27.60 1.19
C LYS A 127 19.11 27.39 0.28
N GLY A 128 17.95 27.13 0.84
CA GLY A 128 16.78 26.87 -0.02
C GLY A 128 15.49 26.56 0.69
N VAL A 129 14.48 26.20 -0.11
CA VAL A 129 13.16 25.77 0.35
C VAL A 129 12.76 24.52 -0.42
N GLN A 130 12.27 23.52 0.30
CA GLN A 130 11.63 22.33 -0.28
C GLN A 130 10.15 22.32 0.14
N LEU A 131 9.24 22.29 -0.83
CA LEU A 131 7.79 22.24 -0.60
C LEU A 131 7.20 21.05 -1.37
N SER A 132 6.52 20.16 -0.65
CA SER A 132 5.78 19.05 -1.25
C SER A 132 4.62 18.62 -0.37
N LEU A 133 3.69 17.80 -0.90
CA LEU A 133 2.60 17.27 -0.08
C LEU A 133 3.06 16.08 0.77
N ALA A 134 3.89 15.19 0.20
CA ALA A 134 4.27 13.95 0.87
C ALA A 134 5.61 14.04 1.61
N ALA A 135 6.72 14.25 0.91
CA ALA A 135 8.04 14.17 1.53
C ALA A 135 9.08 15.17 1.00
N ASN A 136 9.90 15.71 1.91
CA ASN A 136 11.13 16.44 1.58
C ASN A 136 12.33 15.79 2.27
N ILE A 137 13.38 15.48 1.52
CA ILE A 137 14.53 14.72 2.01
C ILE A 137 15.82 15.45 1.64
N SER A 138 16.68 15.65 2.64
CA SER A 138 18.00 16.25 2.51
C SER A 138 19.07 15.34 3.13
N SER A 139 19.79 14.60 2.29
CA SER A 139 20.91 13.71 2.67
C SER A 139 22.21 14.48 2.94
N GLY A 140 22.15 15.43 3.87
CA GLY A 140 23.27 16.28 4.24
C GLY A 140 22.81 17.47 5.07
N TYR A 141 23.43 18.62 4.84
CA TYR A 141 23.08 19.85 5.54
C TYR A 141 21.80 20.47 4.97
N MET A 142 20.81 20.74 5.81
CA MET A 142 19.60 21.49 5.43
C MET A 142 19.58 22.86 6.11
N ARG A 143 19.89 23.89 5.33
CA ARG A 143 19.74 25.31 5.71
C ARG A 143 18.60 25.93 4.94
N GLY A 144 17.46 26.12 5.59
CA GLY A 144 16.27 26.66 4.96
C GLY A 144 14.97 26.16 5.55
N ILE A 145 13.95 25.97 4.71
CA ILE A 145 12.62 25.51 5.12
C ILE A 145 12.27 24.21 4.37
N GLN A 146 11.82 23.19 5.10
CA GLN A 146 11.13 22.02 4.54
C GLN A 146 9.67 22.04 5.01
N LEU A 147 8.73 21.97 4.08
CA LEU A 147 7.28 21.86 4.36
C LEU A 147 6.70 20.68 3.59
N ALA A 148 6.31 19.62 4.30
CA ALA A 148 5.66 18.43 3.77
C ALA A 148 5.05 17.60 4.90
N ALA A 149 4.27 16.56 4.59
CA ALA A 149 3.82 15.60 5.60
C ALA A 149 5.02 14.92 6.30
N TYR A 150 6.08 14.59 5.57
CA TYR A 150 7.32 14.03 6.10
C TYR A 150 8.54 14.87 5.70
N ASN A 151 9.36 15.30 6.66
CA ASN A 151 10.62 16.01 6.39
C ASN A 151 11.81 15.27 7.01
N TYR A 152 12.89 15.11 6.25
CA TYR A 152 14.14 14.50 6.70
C TYR A 152 15.36 15.35 6.37
N ALA A 153 16.30 15.45 7.32
CA ALA A 153 17.62 16.05 7.11
C ALA A 153 18.70 15.38 7.98
N ASP A 154 19.90 15.13 7.43
CA ASP A 154 21.01 14.65 8.27
C ASP A 154 21.44 15.71 9.30
N THR A 155 21.63 16.95 8.87
CA THR A 155 21.98 18.07 9.77
C THR A 155 21.03 19.24 9.54
N LEU A 156 20.18 19.55 10.52
CA LEU A 156 19.18 20.61 10.41
C LEU A 156 19.69 21.95 10.99
N ASN A 157 19.85 22.93 10.10
CA ASN A 157 20.16 24.33 10.40
C ASN A 157 19.09 25.27 9.82
N GLY A 158 17.83 24.87 9.98
CA GLY A 158 16.65 25.50 9.43
C GLY A 158 15.37 24.99 10.09
N SER A 159 14.25 25.13 9.40
CA SER A 159 12.94 24.76 9.91
C SER A 159 12.34 23.58 9.14
N GLN A 160 11.86 22.57 9.85
CA GLN A 160 11.03 21.50 9.32
C GLN A 160 9.61 21.69 9.84
N ILE A 161 8.63 21.75 8.94
CA ILE A 161 7.21 21.93 9.29
C ILE A 161 6.44 20.79 8.61
N GLY A 162 5.77 19.96 9.40
CA GLY A 162 5.15 18.75 8.85
C GLY A 162 4.46 17.88 9.87
N VAL A 163 3.89 16.77 9.42
CA VAL A 163 3.31 15.78 10.34
C VAL A 163 4.44 15.03 11.05
N PHE A 164 5.44 14.60 10.31
CA PHE A 164 6.61 13.88 10.80
C PHE A 164 7.89 14.60 10.38
N ASN A 165 8.70 15.02 11.35
CA ASN A 165 9.99 15.64 11.10
C ASN A 165 11.10 14.81 11.73
N ALA A 166 12.14 14.51 10.95
CA ALA A 166 13.26 13.69 11.38
C ALA A 166 14.59 14.39 11.05
N ALA A 167 15.52 14.38 12.01
CA ALA A 167 16.89 14.81 11.79
C ALA A 167 17.92 13.94 12.54
N LEU A 168 19.14 13.76 12.00
CA LEU A 168 20.21 13.08 12.76
C LEU A 168 20.87 14.05 13.74
N SER A 169 21.36 15.19 13.25
CA SER A 169 21.94 16.26 14.03
C SER A 169 21.11 17.54 13.89
N HIS A 170 20.97 18.29 14.98
CA HIS A 170 20.17 19.51 15.03
C HIS A 170 20.91 20.56 15.86
N PRO A 171 21.95 21.20 15.33
CA PRO A 171 22.71 22.17 16.10
C PRO A 171 22.01 23.53 16.18
N LYS A 172 21.26 23.95 15.15
CA LYS A 172 20.55 25.25 15.08
C LYS A 172 19.30 25.19 14.18
N GLY A 173 18.35 24.32 14.50
CA GLY A 173 17.09 24.19 13.75
C GLY A 173 15.84 24.40 14.60
N VAL A 174 14.66 24.25 13.98
CA VAL A 174 13.38 24.08 14.68
C VAL A 174 12.56 23.02 13.93
N GLN A 175 12.00 22.06 14.65
CA GLN A 175 11.04 21.10 14.09
C GLN A 175 9.65 21.42 14.64
N ILE A 176 8.67 21.60 13.74
CA ILE A 176 7.27 21.89 14.05
C ILE A 176 6.40 20.79 13.45
N GLY A 177 5.81 19.93 14.29
CA GLY A 177 5.00 18.83 13.77
C GLY A 177 4.29 17.95 14.78
N ILE A 178 3.55 16.95 14.29
CA ILE A 178 2.89 15.96 15.15
C ILE A 178 3.96 15.09 15.80
N ILE A 179 4.92 14.56 15.05
CA ILE A 179 6.05 13.78 15.57
C ILE A 179 7.36 14.41 15.13
N ASN A 180 8.21 14.78 16.08
CA ASN A 180 9.56 15.27 15.83
C ASN A 180 10.60 14.31 16.43
N TYR A 181 11.44 13.75 15.57
CA TYR A 181 12.54 12.87 15.94
C TYR A 181 13.90 13.56 15.68
N THR A 182 14.80 13.44 16.66
CA THR A 182 16.21 13.83 16.49
C THR A 182 17.13 12.96 17.34
N ARG A 183 18.32 12.60 16.84
CA ARG A 183 19.33 11.94 17.69
C ARG A 183 19.98 12.91 18.68
N ASP A 184 19.95 14.21 18.40
CA ASP A 184 20.51 15.23 19.29
C ASP A 184 19.62 15.45 20.55
N THR A 185 20.25 15.57 21.72
CA THR A 185 19.54 15.72 23.00
C THR A 185 19.32 17.17 23.42
N ILE A 186 19.92 18.14 22.70
CA ILE A 186 19.89 19.58 23.04
C ILE A 186 18.91 20.36 22.14
N ALA A 187 18.33 19.72 21.13
CA ALA A 187 17.52 20.35 20.09
C ALA A 187 16.21 21.02 20.56
N ASN A 188 15.87 22.17 19.95
CA ASN A 188 14.61 22.88 20.12
C ASN A 188 13.51 22.24 19.26
N LYS A 189 12.49 21.64 19.89
CA LYS A 189 11.40 20.92 19.22
C LYS A 189 10.04 21.40 19.69
N ILE A 190 9.15 21.67 18.75
CA ILE A 190 7.78 22.12 19.02
C ILE A 190 6.84 21.12 18.35
N GLY A 191 6.17 20.26 19.11
CA GLY A 191 5.31 19.24 18.50
C GLY A 191 4.65 18.30 19.47
N LEU A 192 3.66 17.54 18.95
CA LEU A 192 2.84 16.67 19.79
C LEU A 192 3.69 15.56 20.43
N ILE A 193 4.58 14.92 19.68
CA ILE A 193 5.43 13.84 20.16
C ILE A 193 6.89 14.17 19.81
N ASN A 194 7.72 14.40 20.83
CA ASN A 194 9.13 14.70 20.64
C ASN A 194 9.98 13.53 21.13
N ILE A 195 10.72 12.87 20.22
CA ILE A 195 11.52 11.67 20.50
C ILE A 195 13.01 11.96 20.26
N ASN A 196 13.85 11.39 21.14
CA ASN A 196 15.30 11.26 21.02
C ASN A 196 15.76 9.95 21.68
N PRO A 197 17.02 9.52 21.50
CA PRO A 197 17.53 8.27 22.06
C PRO A 197 17.46 8.17 23.60
N LYS A 198 17.31 9.29 24.31
CA LYS A 198 17.15 9.34 25.78
C LYS A 198 15.68 9.48 26.23
N THR A 199 14.73 9.49 25.29
CA THR A 199 13.31 9.63 25.59
C THR A 199 12.81 8.39 26.29
N ARG A 200 12.18 8.57 27.45
CA ARG A 200 11.55 7.48 28.20
C ARG A 200 10.07 7.43 27.85
N ILE A 201 9.58 6.26 27.48
CA ILE A 201 8.18 6.01 27.17
C ILE A 201 7.54 5.31 28.35
N ASP A 202 6.50 5.90 28.92
CA ASP A 202 5.68 5.28 29.96
C ASP A 202 4.26 5.07 29.42
N LEU A 203 3.72 3.85 29.55
CA LEU A 203 2.29 3.57 29.39
C LEU A 203 1.57 3.94 30.69
N LEU A 204 0.58 4.82 30.61
CA LEU A 204 -0.22 5.28 31.73
C LEU A 204 -1.59 4.62 31.69
N THR A 205 -2.05 4.12 32.83
CA THR A 205 -3.44 3.71 33.04
C THR A 205 -3.97 4.44 34.25
N PHE A 206 -5.05 5.21 34.11
CA PHE A 206 -5.53 6.06 35.19
C PHE A 206 -7.03 6.32 35.16
N ALA A 207 -7.57 6.55 36.35
CA ALA A 207 -8.96 6.93 36.55
C ALA A 207 -9.02 8.34 37.11
N GLY A 208 -10.11 9.04 36.83
CA GLY A 208 -10.33 10.36 37.41
C GLY A 208 -11.80 10.73 37.53
N ASN A 209 -12.04 11.84 38.20
CA ASN A 209 -13.39 12.38 38.32
C ASN A 209 -13.91 12.92 36.97
N SER A 210 -13.04 13.21 35.99
CA SER A 210 -13.40 13.71 34.65
C SER A 210 -13.70 12.62 33.64
N SER A 211 -12.75 11.72 33.46
CA SER A 211 -12.88 10.52 32.64
C SER A 211 -12.69 9.31 33.54
N LYS A 212 -13.62 8.34 33.46
CA LYS A 212 -13.63 7.15 34.34
C LYS A 212 -12.36 6.32 34.17
N LEU A 213 -12.00 6.01 32.93
CA LEU A 213 -10.83 5.19 32.61
C LEU A 213 -10.05 5.83 31.47
N ASN A 214 -8.74 5.78 31.56
CA ASN A 214 -7.84 6.38 30.60
C ASN A 214 -6.63 5.49 30.37
N VAL A 215 -6.19 5.43 29.11
CA VAL A 215 -4.93 4.82 28.70
C VAL A 215 -4.15 5.84 27.88
N ALA A 216 -2.88 6.06 28.23
CA ALA A 216 -2.06 7.04 27.53
C ALA A 216 -0.61 6.60 27.38
N LEU A 217 0.07 7.15 26.39
CA LEU A 217 1.52 7.08 26.24
C LEU A 217 2.13 8.42 26.63
N ARG A 218 3.10 8.38 27.54
CA ARG A 218 3.86 9.54 27.99
C ARG A 218 5.29 9.47 27.51
N PHE A 219 5.70 10.47 26.73
CA PHE A 219 7.04 10.63 26.18
C PHE A 219 7.83 11.65 27.02
N ARG A 220 8.70 11.17 27.92
CA ARG A 220 9.51 12.01 28.81
C ARG A 220 10.88 12.32 28.20
N ASN A 221 11.16 13.60 28.01
CA ASN A 221 12.44 14.17 27.63
C ASN A 221 13.22 14.65 28.87
N ARG A 222 14.28 15.47 28.69
CA ARG A 222 15.16 15.92 29.78
C ARG A 222 14.40 16.62 30.91
N SER A 223 13.51 17.55 30.57
CA SER A 223 12.70 18.33 31.53
C SER A 223 11.22 18.43 31.15
N THR A 224 10.85 18.06 29.93
CA THR A 224 9.47 18.13 29.43
C THR A 224 8.92 16.74 29.14
N TYR A 225 7.61 16.63 29.05
CA TYR A 225 6.93 15.43 28.60
C TYR A 225 5.67 15.78 27.83
N ASN A 226 5.30 14.88 26.93
CA ASN A 226 4.04 14.94 26.21
C ASN A 226 3.24 13.67 26.50
N ILE A 227 1.92 13.79 26.64
CA ILE A 227 1.01 12.68 26.85
C ILE A 227 0.02 12.65 25.69
N PHE A 228 -0.14 11.49 25.07
CA PHE A 228 -1.21 11.21 24.14
C PHE A 228 -2.04 10.04 24.67
N GLY A 229 -3.35 10.20 24.77
CA GLY A 229 -4.17 9.15 25.34
C GLY A 229 -5.61 9.17 24.87
N VAL A 230 -6.28 8.07 25.19
CA VAL A 230 -7.71 7.87 25.00
C VAL A 230 -8.34 7.61 26.36
N GLY A 231 -9.57 8.05 26.53
CA GLY A 231 -10.33 7.90 27.77
C GLY A 231 -11.78 7.57 27.50
N THR A 232 -12.36 6.74 28.36
CA THR A 232 -13.77 6.31 28.28
C THR A 232 -14.59 6.89 29.42
N HIS A 233 -15.86 7.12 29.10
CA HIS A 233 -16.91 7.76 29.87
C HIS A 233 -16.48 9.08 30.53
N TYR A 234 -16.73 10.18 29.82
CA TYR A 234 -16.65 11.53 30.35
C TYR A 234 -17.85 11.78 31.28
N MET A 235 -17.58 11.93 32.58
CA MET A 235 -18.65 11.99 33.59
C MET A 235 -19.52 13.24 33.44
N GLY A 236 -20.83 13.04 33.20
CA GLY A 236 -21.86 14.07 33.11
C GLY A 236 -22.72 14.04 31.85
N PHE A 237 -22.46 13.15 30.89
CA PHE A 237 -23.40 12.86 29.79
C PHE A 237 -24.42 11.80 30.24
N ASP A 238 -25.70 12.00 29.93
CA ASP A 238 -26.81 11.08 30.25
C ASP A 238 -26.83 9.81 29.37
N GLU A 239 -25.82 9.59 28.52
CA GLU A 239 -25.70 8.43 27.63
C GLU A 239 -24.70 7.40 28.15
N ASP A 240 -24.98 6.12 27.92
CA ASP A 240 -24.23 4.97 28.46
C ASP A 240 -22.74 4.93 28.03
N PHE A 241 -22.35 5.65 26.96
CA PHE A 241 -20.96 5.66 26.46
C PHE A 241 -20.55 7.03 25.89
N SER A 242 -19.39 7.56 26.32
CA SER A 242 -18.73 8.76 25.76
C SER A 242 -17.22 8.55 25.70
N GLY A 243 -16.55 9.15 24.72
CA GLY A 243 -15.14 8.91 24.41
C GLY A 243 -14.37 10.21 24.39
N SER A 244 -13.11 10.18 24.81
CA SER A 244 -12.21 11.32 24.68
C SER A 244 -10.85 10.91 24.13
N ILE A 245 -10.32 11.72 23.21
CA ILE A 245 -8.92 11.67 22.77
C ILE A 245 -8.28 12.94 23.32
N TYR A 246 -7.11 12.81 23.93
CA TYR A 246 -6.47 13.96 24.54
C TYR A 246 -4.97 13.98 24.36
N TYR A 247 -4.48 15.21 24.37
CA TYR A 247 -3.08 15.57 24.25
C TYR A 247 -2.71 16.46 25.42
N ARG A 248 -1.58 16.19 26.10
CA ARG A 248 -1.05 17.06 27.16
C ARG A 248 0.41 17.37 26.92
N ILE A 249 0.81 18.59 27.25
CA ILE A 249 2.19 19.04 27.24
C ILE A 249 2.55 19.55 28.63
N GLY A 250 3.66 19.08 29.17
CA GLY A 250 4.05 19.41 30.53
C GLY A 250 5.55 19.47 30.77
N GLN A 251 5.88 20.03 31.93
CA GLN A 251 7.24 20.11 32.46
C GLN A 251 7.31 19.35 33.78
N TYR A 252 8.39 18.62 34.00
CA TYR A 252 8.60 17.85 35.23
C TYR A 252 9.98 18.10 35.83
N PHE A 253 10.03 17.98 37.15
CA PHE A 253 11.20 18.14 37.98
C PHE A 253 11.35 16.90 38.84
N ARG A 254 12.56 16.32 38.86
CA ARG A 254 12.88 15.21 39.76
C ARG A 254 13.30 15.79 41.09
N LEU A 255 12.56 15.46 42.14
CA LEU A 255 12.93 15.82 43.52
C LEU A 255 13.89 14.77 44.10
N SER A 256 13.69 13.49 43.76
CA SER A 256 14.56 12.39 44.18
C SER A 256 14.57 11.27 43.11
N PRO A 257 15.35 10.18 43.26
CA PRO A 257 15.35 9.07 42.32
C PRO A 257 13.97 8.41 42.12
N ARG A 258 13.07 8.54 43.11
CA ARG A 258 11.71 7.97 43.08
C ARG A 258 10.60 9.00 42.94
N TRP A 259 10.83 10.27 43.30
CA TRP A 259 9.78 11.30 43.28
C TRP A 259 10.00 12.31 42.15
N SER A 260 8.94 12.58 41.38
CA SER A 260 8.90 13.72 40.47
C SER A 260 7.61 14.51 40.61
N VAL A 261 7.71 15.83 40.46
CA VAL A 261 6.58 16.75 40.39
C VAL A 261 6.52 17.32 38.98
N SER A 262 5.32 17.52 38.47
CA SER A 262 5.11 18.05 37.14
C SER A 262 3.89 18.94 37.06
N GLY A 263 3.84 19.77 36.03
CA GLY A 263 2.64 20.47 35.61
C GLY A 263 2.42 20.28 34.11
N ASP A 264 1.18 20.12 33.69
CA ASP A 264 0.81 20.04 32.27
C ASP A 264 -0.44 20.85 31.92
N LEU A 265 -0.53 21.18 30.64
CA LEU A 265 -1.72 21.70 29.98
C LEU A 265 -2.21 20.65 29.00
N GLY A 266 -3.50 20.32 29.09
CA GLY A 266 -4.16 19.30 28.32
C GLY A 266 -5.28 19.84 27.44
N PHE A 267 -5.38 19.32 26.23
CA PHE A 267 -6.52 19.46 25.33
C PHE A 267 -7.20 18.10 25.18
N HIS A 268 -8.49 18.03 25.49
CA HIS A 268 -9.33 16.86 25.33
C HIS A 268 -10.39 17.13 24.27
N HIS A 269 -10.45 16.33 23.22
CA HIS A 269 -11.59 16.25 22.32
C HIS A 269 -12.55 15.19 22.85
N VAL A 270 -13.83 15.55 23.06
CA VAL A 270 -14.85 14.67 23.64
C VAL A 270 -16.03 14.58 22.68
N GLU A 271 -16.49 13.35 22.42
CA GLU A 271 -17.64 13.07 21.56
C GLU A 271 -18.61 12.10 22.24
N THR A 272 -19.91 12.36 22.09
CA THR A 272 -21.01 11.53 22.61
C THR A 272 -21.39 10.45 21.60
N PHE A 273 -21.56 9.20 22.04
CA PHE A 273 -22.01 8.10 21.16
C PHE A 273 -23.55 8.08 21.09
N LYS A 274 -24.13 9.00 20.33
CA LYS A 274 -25.58 8.98 20.09
C LYS A 274 -25.97 7.79 19.21
N LYS A 275 -26.78 6.88 19.76
CA LYS A 275 -27.54 5.90 18.97
C LYS A 275 -28.82 6.56 18.45
N ASN A 276 -29.11 6.40 17.15
CA ASN A 276 -30.40 6.73 16.52
C ASN A 276 -30.89 8.19 16.69
N SER A 277 -30.20 9.18 16.13
CA SER A 277 -30.82 10.50 15.88
C SER A 277 -30.35 11.13 14.57
N ALA A 278 -31.24 11.89 13.92
CA ALA A 278 -30.94 12.71 12.74
C ALA A 278 -29.88 13.78 13.02
N ASP A 279 -29.73 14.19 14.29
CA ASP A 279 -28.65 15.08 14.72
C ASP A 279 -27.36 14.30 14.97
N GLY A 280 -26.25 14.79 14.41
CA GLY A 280 -24.92 14.23 14.61
C GLY A 280 -24.42 14.28 16.07
N PRO A 281 -23.29 13.61 16.37
CA PRO A 281 -22.74 13.55 17.72
C PRO A 281 -22.33 14.95 18.21
N LYS A 282 -22.60 15.25 19.48
CA LYS A 282 -22.20 16.52 20.10
C LYS A 282 -20.70 16.48 20.36
N ARG A 283 -19.97 17.45 19.81
CA ARG A 283 -18.52 17.60 19.99
C ARG A 283 -18.23 18.66 21.04
N LEU A 284 -17.35 18.34 21.98
CA LEU A 284 -16.86 19.26 23.00
C LEU A 284 -15.34 19.25 23.02
N TYR A 285 -14.76 20.35 23.49
CA TYR A 285 -13.35 20.39 23.85
C TYR A 285 -13.21 20.76 25.32
N SER A 286 -12.24 20.13 26.00
CA SER A 286 -11.86 20.50 27.35
C SER A 286 -10.40 20.93 27.39
N LEU A 287 -10.17 22.11 27.95
CA LEU A 287 -8.85 22.61 28.31
C LEU A 287 -8.61 22.36 29.79
N GLN A 288 -7.51 21.70 30.12
CA GLN A 288 -7.18 21.26 31.48
C GLN A 288 -5.79 21.77 31.85
N GLY A 289 -5.62 22.24 33.09
CA GLY A 289 -4.32 22.48 33.70
C GLY A 289 -4.18 21.58 34.92
N LEU A 290 -3.11 20.78 34.97
CA LEU A 290 -2.90 19.76 35.99
C LEU A 290 -1.52 19.91 36.63
N LEU A 291 -1.45 19.63 37.93
CA LEU A 291 -0.23 19.40 38.67
C LEU A 291 -0.20 17.94 39.08
N ASN A 292 0.92 17.27 38.82
CA ASN A 292 1.06 15.83 39.07
C ASN A 292 2.25 15.53 39.96
N VAL A 293 2.07 14.53 40.81
CA VAL A 293 3.13 13.93 41.62
C VAL A 293 3.25 12.47 41.20
N ASP A 294 4.43 12.07 40.74
CA ASP A 294 4.75 10.68 40.41
C ASP A 294 5.67 10.07 41.47
N TYR A 295 5.38 8.82 41.84
CA TYR A 295 6.22 7.97 42.67
C TYR A 295 6.62 6.70 41.91
N GLN A 296 7.93 6.49 41.74
CA GLN A 296 8.47 5.30 41.09
C GLN A 296 8.61 4.15 42.12
N ILE A 297 7.77 3.12 41.98
CA ILE A 297 7.73 1.96 42.87
C ILE A 297 8.90 1.00 42.55
N SER A 298 9.09 0.69 41.27
CA SER A 298 10.15 -0.18 40.74
C SER A 298 10.74 0.43 39.45
N PRO A 299 11.84 -0.10 38.88
CA PRO A 299 12.37 0.41 37.61
C PRO A 299 11.38 0.39 36.43
N THR A 300 10.33 -0.43 36.51
CA THR A 300 9.30 -0.62 35.47
C THR A 300 7.93 -0.07 35.86
N VAL A 301 7.60 0.04 37.16
CA VAL A 301 6.26 0.46 37.61
C VAL A 301 6.36 1.73 38.47
N GLY A 302 5.47 2.67 38.22
CA GLY A 302 5.27 3.87 39.03
C GLY A 302 3.78 4.12 39.26
N ALA A 303 3.45 4.98 40.20
CA ALA A 303 2.12 5.49 40.46
C ALA A 303 2.15 7.02 40.37
N PHE A 304 1.03 7.63 40.01
CA PHE A 304 0.92 9.09 39.98
C PHE A 304 -0.45 9.56 40.42
N VAL A 305 -0.48 10.77 40.98
CA VAL A 305 -1.69 11.50 41.36
C VAL A 305 -1.62 12.87 40.70
N SER A 306 -2.73 13.30 40.12
CA SER A 306 -2.88 14.57 39.40
C SER A 306 -4.04 15.35 39.97
N ALA A 307 -3.85 16.63 40.21
CA ALA A 307 -4.89 17.55 40.65
C ALA A 307 -4.84 18.83 39.80
N GLY A 308 -5.99 19.38 39.46
CA GLY A 308 -6.03 20.61 38.68
C GLY A 308 -7.43 21.08 38.36
N TYR A 309 -7.56 21.80 37.26
CA TYR A 309 -8.81 22.46 36.89
C TYR A 309 -9.02 22.37 35.39
N GLY A 310 -10.26 22.15 34.96
CA GLY A 310 -10.59 22.09 33.54
C GLY A 310 -11.91 22.75 33.20
N THR A 311 -11.93 23.38 32.03
CA THR A 311 -13.13 23.97 31.42
C THR A 311 -13.49 23.17 30.16
N THR A 312 -14.76 22.84 29.99
CA THR A 312 -15.29 22.06 28.87
C THR A 312 -16.34 22.90 28.14
N ARG A 313 -16.21 23.02 26.82
CA ARG A 313 -17.07 23.87 25.98
C ARG A 313 -17.51 23.12 24.73
N PHE A 314 -18.64 23.51 24.17
CA PHE A 314 -19.10 23.02 22.86
C PHE A 314 -18.30 23.66 21.73
N TYR A 315 -18.00 22.91 20.67
CA TYR A 315 -17.42 23.52 19.46
C TYR A 315 -18.43 24.48 18.81
N GLY A 316 -17.93 25.62 18.32
CA GLY A 316 -18.76 26.59 17.57
C GLY A 316 -19.79 27.36 18.41
N SER A 317 -19.74 27.25 19.74
CA SER A 317 -20.71 27.84 20.65
C SER A 317 -20.01 28.54 21.81
N HIS A 318 -20.62 29.62 22.33
CA HIS A 318 -20.13 30.33 23.52
C HIS A 318 -20.57 29.64 24.83
N TYR A 319 -21.38 28.58 24.75
CA TYR A 319 -21.90 27.88 25.92
C TYR A 319 -20.82 27.03 26.60
N ASN A 320 -20.52 27.38 27.85
CA ASN A 320 -19.69 26.60 28.76
C ASN A 320 -20.50 25.40 29.26
N TYR A 321 -20.03 24.18 28.96
CA TYR A 321 -20.70 22.97 29.40
C TYR A 321 -20.45 22.73 30.89
N ARG A 322 -19.18 22.75 31.29
CA ARG A 322 -18.79 22.45 32.67
C ARG A 322 -17.39 22.94 32.97
N THR A 323 -17.20 23.53 34.14
CA THR A 323 -15.90 23.94 34.65
C THR A 323 -15.74 23.44 36.08
N ARG A 324 -14.66 22.72 36.37
CA ARG A 324 -14.50 22.01 37.66
C ARG A 324 -13.06 21.64 38.02
N PRO A 325 -12.81 21.33 39.31
CA PRO A 325 -11.60 20.64 39.73
C PRO A 325 -11.51 19.23 39.15
N ILE A 326 -10.30 18.83 38.77
CA ILE A 326 -9.97 17.52 38.21
C ILE A 326 -9.04 16.79 39.19
N LEU A 327 -9.36 15.54 39.49
CA LEU A 327 -8.53 14.63 40.27
C LEU A 327 -8.37 13.34 39.47
N GLN A 328 -7.12 12.90 39.29
CA GLN A 328 -6.78 11.68 38.58
C GLN A 328 -5.72 10.90 39.37
N ALA A 329 -5.79 9.58 39.36
CA ALA A 329 -4.78 8.72 39.94
C ALA A 329 -4.61 7.47 39.08
N GLY A 330 -3.39 6.96 38.99
CA GLY A 330 -3.11 5.80 38.17
C GLY A 330 -1.69 5.26 38.26
N LEU A 331 -1.40 4.33 37.36
CA LEU A 331 -0.13 3.63 37.25
C LEU A 331 0.59 4.02 35.97
N SER A 332 1.92 3.98 36.02
CA SER A 332 2.80 4.20 34.89
C SER A 332 3.74 3.00 34.71
N PHE A 333 3.73 2.39 33.54
CA PHE A 333 4.58 1.27 33.16
C PHE A 333 5.67 1.75 32.20
N ARG A 334 6.92 1.74 32.63
CA ARG A 334 8.07 2.20 31.85
C ARG A 334 8.53 1.12 30.89
N TYR A 335 8.58 1.48 29.60
CA TYR A 335 9.20 0.63 28.58
C TYR A 335 10.73 0.70 28.67
N HIS A 336 11.39 -0.45 28.89
CA HIS A 336 12.85 -0.57 28.91
C HIS A 336 13.34 -1.13 27.57
N HIS A 337 13.95 -0.26 26.75
CA HIS A 337 14.60 -0.64 25.52
C HIS A 337 16.10 -0.86 25.77
N ASN A 338 16.59 -2.09 25.63
CA ASN A 338 18.01 -2.43 25.79
C ASN A 338 18.67 -2.60 24.41
N ILE A 339 19.14 -1.47 23.87
CA ILE A 339 19.75 -1.36 22.54
C ILE A 339 20.89 -2.37 22.35
N ARG A 340 21.75 -2.57 23.36
CA ARG A 340 22.90 -3.47 23.25
C ARG A 340 22.48 -4.93 23.13
N LYS A 341 21.47 -5.36 23.89
CA LYS A 341 20.95 -6.73 23.83
C LYS A 341 20.19 -6.99 22.52
N GLU A 342 19.56 -5.96 21.98
CA GLU A 342 18.89 -6.02 20.67
C GLU A 342 19.88 -6.07 19.51
N GLN A 343 20.93 -5.25 19.54
CA GLN A 343 22.02 -5.31 18.55
C GLN A 343 22.72 -6.67 18.58
N LEU A 344 22.99 -7.22 19.76
CA LEU A 344 23.57 -8.56 19.89
C LEU A 344 22.64 -9.65 19.31
N TRP A 345 21.34 -9.57 19.60
CA TRP A 345 20.36 -10.52 19.07
C TRP A 345 20.22 -10.41 17.54
N LEU A 346 20.18 -9.20 16.99
CA LEU A 346 20.15 -8.96 15.54
C LEU A 346 21.41 -9.51 14.85
N ALA A 347 22.59 -9.20 15.39
CA ALA A 347 23.87 -9.67 14.86
C ALA A 347 24.04 -11.21 14.98
N GLU A 348 23.50 -11.82 16.03
CA GLU A 348 23.45 -13.28 16.17
C GLU A 348 22.56 -13.89 15.09
N ARG A 349 21.40 -13.29 14.84
CA ARG A 349 20.48 -13.78 13.81
C ARG A 349 20.97 -13.58 12.39
N GLU A 350 21.62 -12.45 12.11
CA GLU A 350 22.28 -12.19 10.82
C GLU A 350 23.37 -13.24 10.59
N ARG A 351 24.20 -13.53 11.60
CA ARG A 351 25.23 -14.57 11.51
C ARG A 351 24.63 -15.97 11.30
N ASP A 352 23.58 -16.33 12.02
CA ASP A 352 22.92 -17.64 11.85
C ASP A 352 22.30 -17.76 10.45
N MET A 353 21.67 -16.69 9.98
CA MET A 353 21.11 -16.61 8.62
C MET A 353 22.21 -16.71 7.57
N GLU A 354 23.29 -15.94 7.69
CA GLU A 354 24.46 -16.01 6.81
C GLU A 354 25.10 -17.39 6.83
N TYR A 355 25.23 -18.04 7.98
CA TYR A 355 25.73 -19.41 8.09
C TYR A 355 24.83 -20.41 7.35
N HIS A 356 23.51 -20.30 7.50
CA HIS A 356 22.57 -21.14 6.77
C HIS A 356 22.58 -20.88 5.26
N LEU A 357 22.68 -19.62 4.84
CA LEU A 357 22.80 -19.22 3.43
C LEU A 357 24.12 -19.68 2.83
N ALA A 358 25.24 -19.55 3.56
CA ALA A 358 26.55 -20.04 3.15
C ALA A 358 26.52 -21.56 2.96
N LYS A 359 25.94 -22.30 3.91
CA LYS A 359 25.76 -23.75 3.80
C LYS A 359 24.86 -24.17 2.63
N LEU A 360 23.85 -23.36 2.30
CA LEU A 360 23.02 -23.54 1.10
C LEU A 360 23.83 -23.27 -0.17
N SER A 361 24.66 -22.21 -0.20
CA SER A 361 25.50 -21.85 -1.35
C SER A 361 26.62 -22.86 -1.64
N GLU A 362 27.10 -23.58 -0.62
CA GLU A 362 28.09 -24.66 -0.79
C GLU A 362 27.48 -25.94 -1.37
N THR A 363 26.15 -26.11 -1.29
CA THR A 363 25.47 -27.27 -1.85
C THR A 363 25.10 -27.00 -3.31
N PRO A 364 25.48 -27.86 -4.28
CA PRO A 364 25.15 -27.63 -5.68
C PRO A 364 23.64 -27.49 -5.91
N ASP A 365 23.22 -26.48 -6.69
CA ASP A 365 21.81 -26.23 -7.02
C ASP A 365 21.07 -27.48 -7.55
N SER A 366 21.78 -28.31 -8.32
CA SER A 366 21.30 -29.58 -8.88
C SER A 366 20.88 -30.61 -7.83
N GLN A 367 21.32 -30.43 -6.58
CA GLN A 367 20.99 -31.28 -5.44
C GLN A 367 19.98 -30.64 -4.49
N LEU A 368 19.69 -29.34 -4.60
CA LEU A 368 18.78 -28.62 -3.70
C LEU A 368 17.37 -28.48 -4.26
N TYR A 369 17.27 -28.07 -5.53
CA TYR A 369 16.02 -27.57 -6.07
C TYR A 369 15.31 -28.57 -6.98
N ARG A 370 14.02 -28.82 -6.71
CA ARG A 370 13.18 -29.72 -7.51
C ARG A 370 13.12 -29.30 -8.98
N PHE A 371 13.12 -28.00 -9.24
CA PHE A 371 13.10 -27.47 -10.59
C PHE A 371 14.39 -27.72 -11.39
N THR A 372 15.44 -28.34 -10.83
CA THR A 372 16.60 -28.79 -11.63
C THR A 372 16.39 -30.15 -12.27
N ASP A 373 15.35 -30.88 -11.85
CA ASP A 373 14.98 -32.17 -12.39
C ASP A 373 14.29 -32.04 -13.75
N SER A 374 14.68 -32.87 -14.72
CA SER A 374 14.09 -32.87 -16.05
C SER A 374 12.63 -33.32 -16.04
N ASP A 375 12.28 -34.27 -15.17
CA ASP A 375 10.90 -34.77 -15.06
C ASP A 375 9.95 -33.69 -14.52
N TYR A 376 10.41 -32.88 -13.55
CA TYR A 376 9.62 -31.76 -13.01
C TYR A 376 9.37 -30.65 -14.05
N ARG A 377 10.27 -30.49 -15.03
CA ARG A 377 10.14 -29.49 -16.10
C ARG A 377 9.41 -30.02 -17.33
N GLU A 378 8.98 -31.27 -17.33
CA GLU A 378 8.27 -31.85 -18.46
C GLU A 378 6.96 -31.08 -18.72
N ARG A 379 6.76 -30.65 -19.96
CA ARG A 379 5.59 -29.86 -20.35
C ARG A 379 4.41 -30.76 -20.70
N ARG A 380 3.46 -30.89 -19.78
CA ARG A 380 2.32 -31.80 -19.92
C ARG A 380 1.06 -31.07 -20.41
N TRP A 381 1.11 -30.60 -21.65
CA TRP A 381 0.05 -29.78 -22.29
C TRP A 381 -1.35 -30.40 -22.22
N TRP A 382 -1.47 -31.69 -22.55
CA TRP A 382 -2.75 -32.39 -22.58
C TRP A 382 -3.32 -32.65 -21.19
N ARG A 383 -2.45 -32.89 -20.20
CA ARG A 383 -2.86 -33.02 -18.81
C ARG A 383 -3.36 -31.68 -18.27
N ALA A 384 -2.68 -30.58 -18.57
CA ALA A 384 -3.16 -29.25 -18.24
C ALA A 384 -4.55 -28.97 -18.85
N ALA A 385 -4.77 -29.36 -20.11
CA ALA A 385 -6.07 -29.22 -20.77
C ALA A 385 -7.13 -30.09 -20.09
N GLY A 386 -6.82 -31.36 -19.83
CA GLY A 386 -7.72 -32.28 -19.12
C GLY A 386 -8.07 -31.81 -17.72
N LEU A 387 -7.12 -31.23 -16.97
CA LEU A 387 -7.38 -30.63 -15.66
C LEU A 387 -8.25 -29.38 -15.77
N THR A 388 -8.00 -28.51 -16.76
CA THR A 388 -8.83 -27.32 -17.01
C THR A 388 -10.28 -27.70 -17.32
N THR A 389 -10.48 -28.68 -18.20
CA THR A 389 -11.81 -29.25 -18.48
C THR A 389 -12.39 -29.96 -17.27
N GLY A 390 -11.58 -30.67 -16.51
CA GLY A 390 -11.98 -31.34 -15.27
C GLY A 390 -12.51 -30.37 -14.21
N ILE A 391 -11.89 -29.18 -14.06
CA ILE A 391 -12.39 -28.13 -13.17
C ILE A 391 -13.82 -27.75 -13.58
N ASN A 392 -14.05 -27.42 -14.86
CA ASN A 392 -15.39 -27.03 -15.32
C ASN A 392 -16.41 -28.15 -15.14
N LEU A 393 -16.05 -29.39 -15.48
CA LEU A 393 -16.94 -30.54 -15.30
C LEU A 393 -17.28 -30.79 -13.82
N LEU A 394 -16.31 -30.60 -12.92
CA LEU A 394 -16.50 -30.76 -11.48
C LEU A 394 -17.43 -29.68 -10.93
N VAL A 395 -17.15 -28.41 -11.23
CA VAL A 395 -17.97 -27.29 -10.74
C VAL A 395 -19.38 -27.38 -11.32
N HIS A 396 -19.52 -27.57 -12.63
CA HIS A 396 -20.83 -27.77 -13.28
C HIS A 396 -21.57 -28.99 -12.69
N GLY A 397 -20.87 -30.10 -12.44
CA GLY A 397 -21.47 -31.28 -11.81
C GLY A 397 -21.92 -31.02 -10.38
N PHE A 398 -21.13 -30.30 -9.59
CA PHE A 398 -21.48 -29.91 -8.23
C PHE A 398 -22.70 -28.97 -8.22
N ASP A 399 -22.70 -27.94 -9.07
CA ASP A 399 -23.79 -26.97 -9.14
C ASP A 399 -25.09 -27.64 -9.62
N ARG A 400 -25.00 -28.53 -10.62
CA ARG A 400 -26.16 -29.24 -11.17
C ARG A 400 -26.73 -30.29 -10.23
N PHE A 401 -25.88 -31.11 -9.59
CA PHE A 401 -26.33 -32.29 -8.85
C PHE A 401 -26.38 -32.10 -7.33
N VAL A 402 -25.56 -31.20 -6.78
CA VAL A 402 -25.47 -30.97 -5.32
C VAL A 402 -26.22 -29.70 -4.93
N LEU A 403 -25.92 -28.57 -5.56
CA LEU A 403 -26.61 -27.30 -5.28
C LEU A 403 -27.96 -27.19 -6.00
N ASN A 404 -28.16 -27.98 -7.07
CA ASN A 404 -29.37 -27.99 -7.90
C ASN A 404 -29.70 -26.62 -8.52
N GLU A 405 -28.65 -25.84 -8.83
CA GLU A 405 -28.75 -24.51 -9.42
C GLU A 405 -29.35 -24.57 -10.83
N ASP A 406 -30.16 -23.58 -11.17
CA ASP A 406 -30.88 -23.55 -12.45
C ASP A 406 -29.96 -23.21 -13.64
N PHE A 407 -28.95 -22.37 -13.44
CA PHE A 407 -27.99 -21.99 -14.48
C PHE A 407 -27.13 -23.17 -14.99
N ALA A 408 -26.88 -24.18 -14.14
CA ALA A 408 -26.06 -25.36 -14.47
C ALA A 408 -26.86 -26.49 -15.17
N LYS A 409 -28.16 -26.30 -15.45
CA LYS A 409 -29.01 -27.30 -16.11
C LYS A 409 -28.93 -27.21 -17.64
N VAL A 410 -27.71 -27.21 -18.16
CA VAL A 410 -27.40 -27.04 -19.59
C VAL A 410 -27.89 -28.21 -20.44
N HIS A 411 -28.46 -27.90 -21.61
CA HIS A 411 -28.77 -28.81 -22.72
C HIS A 411 -28.10 -28.33 -24.02
N PHE A 412 -28.00 -29.21 -25.03
CA PHE A 412 -27.36 -28.87 -26.32
C PHE A 412 -27.97 -27.65 -27.04
N LYS A 413 -29.27 -27.40 -26.85
CA LYS A 413 -29.95 -26.22 -27.39
C LYS A 413 -29.43 -24.91 -26.79
N ASP A 414 -29.03 -24.94 -25.52
CA ASP A 414 -28.59 -23.77 -24.76
C ASP A 414 -27.18 -23.37 -25.22
N ILE A 415 -26.29 -24.35 -25.47
CA ILE A 415 -24.99 -24.12 -26.11
C ILE A 415 -25.16 -23.42 -27.47
N GLY A 416 -26.05 -23.95 -28.33
CA GLY A 416 -26.34 -23.33 -29.63
C GLY A 416 -26.93 -21.92 -29.52
N HIS A 417 -27.65 -21.64 -28.43
CA HIS A 417 -28.19 -20.32 -28.11
C HIS A 417 -27.08 -19.34 -27.66
N ASN A 418 -26.14 -19.80 -26.84
CA ASN A 418 -25.02 -19.01 -26.32
C ASN A 418 -24.13 -18.49 -27.45
N PHE A 419 -23.80 -19.33 -28.44
CA PHE A 419 -23.05 -18.90 -29.62
C PHE A 419 -23.76 -17.85 -30.50
N ARG A 420 -25.09 -17.74 -30.41
CA ARG A 420 -25.89 -16.78 -31.21
C ARG A 420 -26.12 -15.45 -30.48
N HIS A 421 -26.13 -15.46 -29.15
CA HIS A 421 -26.49 -14.29 -28.33
C HIS A 421 -25.32 -13.74 -27.50
N ALA A 422 -24.13 -14.32 -27.61
CA ALA A 422 -22.91 -13.77 -27.03
C ALA A 422 -22.55 -12.39 -27.65
N PHE A 423 -22.10 -11.39 -26.89
CA PHE A 423 -21.90 -11.34 -25.44
C PHE A 423 -22.84 -10.32 -24.78
N VAL A 424 -23.21 -10.59 -23.53
CA VAL A 424 -23.94 -9.65 -22.65
C VAL A 424 -23.05 -9.13 -21.52
N TRP A 425 -23.60 -8.22 -20.72
CA TRP A 425 -23.06 -7.88 -19.40
C TRP A 425 -24.04 -8.49 -18.40
N ASP A 426 -23.54 -9.38 -17.56
CA ASP A 426 -24.31 -10.10 -16.55
C ASP A 426 -24.77 -9.17 -15.40
N ASN A 427 -25.40 -9.72 -14.36
CA ASN A 427 -25.82 -8.99 -13.17
C ASN A 427 -25.42 -9.69 -11.87
N ASP A 428 -24.26 -10.36 -11.85
CA ASP A 428 -23.77 -11.00 -10.64
C ASP A 428 -23.23 -10.02 -9.60
N GLN A 429 -23.10 -10.52 -8.38
CA GLN A 429 -22.59 -9.80 -7.23
C GLN A 429 -21.16 -9.31 -7.45
N PHE A 430 -20.80 -8.22 -6.78
CA PHE A 430 -19.49 -7.60 -6.92
C PHE A 430 -18.34 -8.54 -6.55
N SER A 431 -18.50 -9.31 -5.47
CA SER A 431 -17.55 -10.31 -5.02
C SER A 431 -17.42 -11.49 -5.98
N THR A 432 -18.52 -11.88 -6.64
CA THR A 432 -18.49 -12.91 -7.69
C THR A 432 -17.65 -12.44 -8.86
N ASN A 433 -18.02 -11.32 -9.49
CA ASN A 433 -17.37 -10.84 -10.73
C ASN A 433 -15.94 -10.37 -10.55
N LEU A 434 -15.63 -9.76 -9.42
CA LEU A 434 -14.34 -9.09 -9.23
C LEU A 434 -13.42 -9.82 -8.25
N PHE A 435 -13.85 -10.97 -7.70
CA PHE A 435 -12.99 -11.85 -6.92
C PHE A 435 -13.17 -13.34 -7.24
N ALA A 436 -14.39 -13.89 -7.22
CA ALA A 436 -14.62 -15.33 -7.44
C ALA A 436 -14.26 -15.77 -8.87
N HIS A 437 -14.67 -15.01 -9.88
CA HIS A 437 -14.28 -15.24 -11.28
C HIS A 437 -12.75 -15.19 -11.47
N PRO A 438 -12.03 -14.14 -11.01
CA PRO A 438 -10.57 -14.15 -10.94
C PRO A 438 -9.99 -15.38 -10.21
N TYR A 439 -10.55 -15.78 -9.08
CA TYR A 439 -10.09 -16.98 -8.35
C TYR A 439 -10.30 -18.26 -9.19
N HIS A 440 -11.45 -18.42 -9.85
CA HIS A 440 -11.70 -19.56 -10.73
C HIS A 440 -10.70 -19.58 -11.90
N GLY A 441 -10.47 -18.43 -12.53
CA GLY A 441 -9.46 -18.28 -13.59
C GLY A 441 -8.04 -18.63 -13.13
N SER A 442 -7.73 -18.39 -11.86
CA SER A 442 -6.46 -18.79 -11.25
C SER A 442 -6.28 -20.31 -11.25
N LEU A 443 -7.36 -21.09 -11.10
CA LEU A 443 -7.32 -22.55 -11.15
C LEU A 443 -6.97 -23.03 -12.57
N TYR A 444 -7.56 -22.46 -13.62
CA TYR A 444 -7.22 -22.81 -15.00
C TYR A 444 -5.75 -22.47 -15.31
N PHE A 445 -5.29 -21.30 -14.89
CA PHE A 445 -3.89 -20.88 -15.05
C PHE A 445 -2.94 -21.84 -14.31
N ASN A 446 -3.27 -22.21 -13.06
CA ASN A 446 -2.45 -23.09 -12.24
C ASN A 446 -2.49 -24.55 -12.69
N ALA A 447 -3.57 -24.99 -13.35
CA ALA A 447 -3.63 -26.29 -14.02
C ALA A 447 -2.51 -26.42 -15.06
N ALA A 448 -2.23 -25.33 -15.79
CA ALA A 448 -1.11 -25.26 -16.71
C ALA A 448 0.24 -25.03 -16.01
N ARG A 449 0.35 -24.05 -15.10
CA ARG A 449 1.63 -23.74 -14.43
C ARG A 449 2.19 -24.91 -13.63
N SER A 450 1.32 -25.67 -12.96
CA SER A 450 1.72 -26.85 -12.18
C SER A 450 2.17 -28.03 -13.04
N ASN A 451 1.88 -28.01 -14.35
CA ASN A 451 2.25 -29.04 -15.33
C ASN A 451 3.45 -28.62 -16.21
N GLY A 452 4.33 -27.77 -15.68
CA GLY A 452 5.62 -27.40 -16.29
C GLY A 452 5.56 -26.27 -17.33
N LEU A 453 4.39 -25.67 -17.57
CA LEU A 453 4.24 -24.55 -18.50
C LEU A 453 4.72 -23.23 -17.85
N ASN A 454 5.31 -22.35 -18.67
CA ASN A 454 5.70 -21.02 -18.22
C ASN A 454 4.51 -20.04 -18.18
N PHE A 455 4.72 -18.83 -17.67
CA PHE A 455 3.67 -17.80 -17.52
C PHE A 455 2.83 -17.60 -18.79
N TRP A 456 3.48 -17.30 -19.92
CA TRP A 456 2.81 -17.03 -21.19
C TRP A 456 2.14 -18.26 -21.79
N GLN A 457 2.70 -19.44 -21.56
CA GLN A 457 2.12 -20.72 -22.02
C GLN A 457 0.87 -21.10 -21.22
N SER A 458 0.77 -20.66 -19.97
CA SER A 458 -0.41 -20.90 -19.12
C SER A 458 -1.54 -19.90 -19.34
N THR A 459 -1.25 -18.69 -19.85
CA THR A 459 -2.26 -17.66 -20.15
C THR A 459 -3.44 -18.15 -21.00
N PRO A 460 -3.25 -18.91 -22.10
CA PRO A 460 -4.36 -19.42 -22.91
C PRO A 460 -5.30 -20.36 -22.16
N TYR A 461 -4.85 -21.04 -21.10
CA TYR A 461 -5.70 -21.94 -20.31
C TYR A 461 -6.68 -21.16 -19.45
N ALA A 462 -6.30 -19.99 -18.92
CA ALA A 462 -7.22 -19.09 -18.22
C ALA A 462 -8.34 -18.60 -19.15
N LEU A 463 -7.97 -18.13 -20.35
CA LEU A 463 -8.93 -17.69 -21.36
C LEU A 463 -9.81 -18.83 -21.88
N GLY A 464 -9.20 -19.96 -22.24
CA GLY A 464 -9.90 -21.13 -22.77
C GLY A 464 -10.82 -21.78 -21.74
N GLY A 465 -10.40 -21.86 -20.48
CA GLY A 465 -11.22 -22.36 -19.37
C GLY A 465 -12.44 -21.47 -19.12
N SER A 466 -12.24 -20.15 -19.13
CA SER A 466 -13.33 -19.18 -19.00
C SER A 466 -14.31 -19.26 -20.18
N LEU A 467 -13.82 -19.22 -21.42
CA LEU A 467 -14.69 -19.39 -22.60
C LEU A 467 -15.43 -20.74 -22.60
N MET A 468 -14.78 -21.80 -22.13
CA MET A 468 -15.42 -23.11 -22.00
C MET A 468 -16.56 -23.08 -20.97
N TRP A 469 -16.41 -22.35 -19.86
CA TRP A 469 -17.47 -22.18 -18.87
C TRP A 469 -18.64 -21.38 -19.45
N GLU A 470 -18.38 -20.20 -19.99
CA GLU A 470 -19.42 -19.30 -20.54
C GLU A 470 -20.23 -19.94 -21.68
N PHE A 471 -19.57 -20.63 -22.61
CA PHE A 471 -20.27 -21.18 -23.77
C PHE A 471 -20.91 -22.55 -23.55
N PHE A 472 -20.43 -23.33 -22.56
CA PHE A 472 -20.85 -24.73 -22.39
C PHE A 472 -21.32 -25.09 -20.97
N GLY A 473 -21.01 -24.26 -19.97
CA GLY A 473 -21.30 -24.50 -18.56
C GLY A 473 -22.57 -23.83 -18.04
N GLU A 474 -23.15 -22.88 -18.78
CA GLU A 474 -24.31 -22.11 -18.33
C GLU A 474 -25.44 -22.07 -19.38
N VAL A 475 -26.68 -22.03 -18.89
CA VAL A 475 -27.88 -21.75 -19.71
C VAL A 475 -28.00 -20.26 -20.02
N GLU A 476 -27.33 -19.43 -19.23
CA GLU A 476 -27.31 -17.98 -19.36
C GLU A 476 -26.41 -17.54 -20.53
N PRO A 477 -26.70 -16.38 -21.15
CA PRO A 477 -25.91 -15.89 -22.27
C PRO A 477 -24.47 -15.54 -21.84
N PRO A 478 -23.44 -15.89 -22.63
CA PRO A 478 -22.04 -15.60 -22.30
C PRO A 478 -21.79 -14.13 -21.97
N ALA A 479 -21.11 -13.89 -20.84
CA ALA A 479 -20.85 -12.57 -20.31
C ALA A 479 -19.42 -12.10 -20.64
N ILE A 480 -19.30 -10.92 -21.25
CA ILE A 480 -17.98 -10.42 -21.65
C ILE A 480 -17.14 -10.03 -20.44
N ASN A 481 -17.75 -9.51 -19.38
CA ASN A 481 -17.02 -9.13 -18.18
C ASN A 481 -16.44 -10.35 -17.47
N ASP A 482 -17.13 -11.48 -17.46
CA ASP A 482 -16.66 -12.68 -16.76
C ASP A 482 -15.51 -13.33 -17.52
N VAL A 483 -15.54 -13.31 -18.86
CA VAL A 483 -14.37 -13.65 -19.68
C VAL A 483 -13.15 -12.82 -19.31
N PHE A 484 -13.31 -11.50 -19.20
CA PHE A 484 -12.20 -10.58 -18.89
C PHE A 484 -11.72 -10.72 -17.44
N ALA A 485 -12.63 -10.74 -16.46
CA ALA A 485 -12.29 -10.83 -15.05
C ALA A 485 -11.64 -12.19 -14.72
N THR A 486 -12.23 -13.29 -15.19
CA THR A 486 -11.70 -14.64 -15.04
C THR A 486 -10.33 -14.77 -15.68
N THR A 487 -10.16 -14.26 -16.90
CA THR A 487 -8.87 -14.39 -17.61
C THR A 487 -7.78 -13.52 -16.98
N PHE A 488 -7.93 -12.20 -16.96
CA PHE A 488 -6.85 -11.30 -16.56
C PHE A 488 -6.61 -11.31 -15.06
N GLY A 489 -7.67 -11.31 -14.25
CA GLY A 489 -7.58 -11.45 -12.81
C GLY A 489 -7.06 -12.83 -12.41
N GLY A 490 -7.46 -13.88 -13.13
CA GLY A 490 -7.00 -15.24 -12.90
C GLY A 490 -5.53 -15.48 -13.21
N ILE A 491 -4.98 -14.87 -14.26
CA ILE A 491 -3.53 -14.90 -14.53
C ILE A 491 -2.76 -14.27 -13.36
N ALA A 492 -3.22 -13.11 -12.86
CA ALA A 492 -2.55 -12.39 -11.78
C ALA A 492 -2.57 -13.17 -10.46
N LEU A 493 -3.77 -13.65 -10.05
CA LEU A 493 -3.93 -14.43 -8.83
C LEU A 493 -3.25 -15.79 -8.95
N GLY A 494 -3.36 -16.47 -10.09
CA GLY A 494 -2.80 -17.80 -10.32
C GLY A 494 -1.28 -17.79 -10.23
N GLU A 495 -0.62 -16.84 -10.89
CA GLU A 495 0.83 -16.72 -10.81
C GLU A 495 1.33 -16.50 -9.38
N VAL A 496 0.64 -15.65 -8.63
CA VAL A 496 1.00 -15.36 -7.23
C VAL A 496 0.74 -16.57 -6.33
N THR A 497 -0.42 -17.21 -6.43
CA THR A 497 -0.72 -18.40 -5.62
C THR A 497 0.22 -19.55 -5.94
N HIS A 498 0.55 -19.77 -7.21
CA HIS A 498 1.51 -20.78 -7.64
C HIS A 498 2.90 -20.59 -7.02
N ARG A 499 3.39 -19.34 -6.98
CA ARG A 499 4.67 -18.99 -6.37
C ARG A 499 4.62 -19.06 -4.84
N ILE A 500 3.54 -18.62 -4.20
CA ILE A 500 3.38 -18.74 -2.73
C ILE A 500 3.35 -20.21 -2.32
N SER A 501 2.66 -21.07 -3.07
CA SER A 501 2.62 -22.51 -2.81
C SER A 501 4.03 -23.13 -2.85
N ALA A 502 4.90 -22.72 -3.79
CA ALA A 502 6.31 -23.14 -3.81
C ALA A 502 7.09 -22.78 -2.54
N LEU A 503 6.81 -21.62 -1.92
CA LEU A 503 7.50 -21.18 -0.70
C LEU A 503 7.20 -22.09 0.51
N ILE A 504 6.02 -22.70 0.53
CA ILE A 504 5.55 -23.52 1.64
C ILE A 504 6.13 -24.95 1.56
N LEU A 505 6.33 -25.46 0.35
CA LEU A 505 6.72 -26.85 0.08
C LEU A 505 8.17 -27.14 0.47
N ASN A 506 8.39 -28.31 1.09
CA ASN A 506 9.71 -28.85 1.41
C ASN A 506 9.62 -30.38 1.56
N ASP A 507 10.12 -31.12 0.57
CA ASP A 507 9.98 -32.59 0.49
C ASP A 507 10.81 -33.34 1.55
N ARG A 508 11.72 -32.66 2.26
CA ARG A 508 12.49 -33.25 3.36
C ARG A 508 11.68 -33.36 4.66
N SER A 509 10.57 -32.61 4.74
CA SER A 509 9.69 -32.63 5.92
C SER A 509 9.05 -34.01 6.10
N ARG A 510 8.87 -34.43 7.35
CA ARG A 510 8.24 -35.72 7.71
C ARG A 510 7.09 -35.54 8.71
N GLY A 511 6.20 -36.52 8.78
CA GLY A 511 5.09 -36.57 9.74
C GLY A 511 4.10 -35.40 9.59
N PHE A 512 3.54 -34.95 10.71
CA PHE A 512 2.53 -33.89 10.74
C PHE A 512 3.01 -32.56 10.16
N ARG A 513 4.31 -32.23 10.29
CA ARG A 513 4.88 -31.02 9.69
C ARG A 513 4.80 -31.05 8.17
N ARG A 514 4.99 -32.21 7.54
CA ARG A 514 4.82 -32.37 6.09
C ARG A 514 3.35 -32.19 5.71
N PHE A 515 2.45 -32.86 6.43
CA PHE A 515 1.01 -32.72 6.21
C PHE A 515 0.58 -31.25 6.25
N LEU A 516 1.00 -30.48 7.25
CA LEU A 516 0.69 -29.05 7.35
C LEU A 516 1.23 -28.24 6.16
N ARG A 517 2.44 -28.57 5.66
CA ARG A 517 3.01 -27.90 4.49
C ARG A 517 2.26 -28.23 3.21
N GLU A 518 1.98 -29.50 2.95
CA GLU A 518 1.21 -29.93 1.78
C GLU A 518 -0.22 -29.38 1.82
N ALA A 519 -0.88 -29.40 2.99
CA ALA A 519 -2.22 -28.85 3.18
C ALA A 519 -2.23 -27.33 2.96
N ALA A 520 -1.29 -26.58 3.54
CA ALA A 520 -1.20 -25.14 3.35
C ALA A 520 -0.82 -24.78 1.89
N ALA A 521 0.08 -25.52 1.26
CA ALA A 521 0.44 -25.32 -0.14
C ALA A 521 -0.74 -25.61 -1.10
N THR A 522 -1.55 -26.63 -0.79
CA THR A 522 -2.76 -26.99 -1.54
C THR A 522 -3.89 -25.98 -1.32
N LEU A 523 -4.03 -25.43 -0.11
CA LEU A 523 -4.99 -24.36 0.16
C LEU A 523 -4.70 -23.11 -0.68
N VAL A 524 -3.41 -22.79 -0.84
CA VAL A 524 -2.97 -21.63 -1.65
C VAL A 524 -3.10 -21.90 -3.15
N ASP A 525 -2.60 -23.05 -3.63
CA ASP A 525 -2.70 -23.48 -5.02
C ASP A 525 -3.26 -24.92 -5.08
N PRO A 526 -4.59 -25.07 -5.20
CA PRO A 526 -5.25 -26.37 -5.25
C PRO A 526 -4.77 -27.24 -6.42
N MET A 527 -4.50 -26.62 -7.57
CA MET A 527 -4.10 -27.35 -8.77
C MET A 527 -2.68 -27.89 -8.66
N ARG A 528 -1.78 -27.18 -7.97
CA ARG A 528 -0.47 -27.72 -7.62
C ARG A 528 -0.58 -28.86 -6.62
N GLY A 529 -1.40 -28.73 -5.58
CA GLY A 529 -1.65 -29.81 -4.63
C GLY A 529 -2.14 -31.09 -5.32
N LEU A 530 -3.15 -30.97 -6.19
CA LEU A 530 -3.67 -32.08 -6.99
C LEU A 530 -2.60 -32.68 -7.90
N THR A 531 -1.84 -31.84 -8.62
CA THR A 531 -0.78 -32.30 -9.52
C THR A 531 0.29 -33.07 -8.77
N ARG A 532 0.70 -32.59 -7.58
CA ARG A 532 1.66 -33.29 -6.70
C ARG A 532 1.12 -34.62 -6.18
N MET A 533 -0.18 -34.72 -5.91
CA MET A 533 -0.79 -36.00 -5.51
C MET A 533 -0.77 -37.01 -6.65
N ILE A 534 -1.08 -36.56 -7.88
CA ILE A 534 -1.04 -37.41 -9.08
C ILE A 534 0.39 -37.83 -9.40
N ASP A 535 1.37 -36.93 -9.26
CA ASP A 535 2.79 -37.22 -9.52
C ASP A 535 3.47 -38.03 -8.41
N GLY A 536 2.80 -38.24 -7.28
CA GLY A 536 3.37 -38.89 -6.10
C GLY A 536 4.27 -37.98 -5.24
N ASP A 537 4.64 -36.80 -5.73
CA ASP A 537 5.46 -35.80 -5.05
C ASP A 537 4.92 -35.42 -3.66
N ALA A 538 3.59 -35.40 -3.46
CA ALA A 538 2.98 -35.10 -2.16
C ALA A 538 3.34 -36.13 -1.08
N TRP A 539 3.62 -37.37 -1.47
CA TRP A 539 3.87 -38.51 -0.58
C TRP A 539 5.35 -38.86 -0.47
N ASP A 540 6.18 -38.45 -1.43
CA ASP A 540 7.60 -38.81 -1.53
C ASP A 540 8.52 -37.94 -0.65
N VAL A 541 9.26 -38.57 0.27
CA VAL A 541 10.21 -37.90 1.18
C VAL A 541 11.62 -37.93 0.59
N ARG A 542 12.16 -36.77 0.27
CA ARG A 542 13.44 -36.64 -0.46
C ARG A 542 14.52 -35.97 0.37
N GLU A 543 15.74 -36.50 0.30
CA GLU A 543 16.94 -35.85 0.87
C GLU A 543 17.58 -34.86 -0.12
N ASN A 544 17.41 -35.09 -1.43
CA ASN A 544 17.92 -34.23 -2.52
C ASN A 544 16.76 -33.66 -3.35
N ARG A 545 16.95 -32.49 -3.96
CA ARG A 545 15.97 -31.80 -4.83
C ARG A 545 14.63 -31.56 -4.13
N TYR A 546 14.70 -31.13 -2.87
CA TYR A 546 13.56 -31.04 -1.96
C TYR A 546 12.97 -29.62 -1.83
N LEU A 547 13.64 -28.59 -2.35
CA LEU A 547 13.19 -27.20 -2.32
C LEU A 547 12.55 -26.79 -3.64
N TYR A 548 11.52 -25.94 -3.57
CA TYR A 548 10.78 -25.45 -4.74
C TYR A 548 11.01 -23.96 -5.00
N HIS A 549 11.73 -23.29 -4.12
CA HIS A 549 12.05 -21.87 -4.21
C HIS A 549 13.49 -21.63 -3.75
N ASP A 550 14.16 -20.70 -4.43
CA ASP A 550 15.51 -20.25 -4.11
C ASP A 550 15.46 -18.92 -3.36
N PHE A 551 15.58 -18.98 -2.04
CA PHE A 551 15.56 -17.80 -1.16
C PHE A 551 16.83 -16.95 -1.27
N SER A 552 17.93 -17.49 -1.82
CA SER A 552 19.17 -16.74 -1.99
C SER A 552 19.11 -15.81 -3.18
N ARG A 553 18.46 -16.26 -4.26
CA ARG A 553 18.30 -15.50 -5.51
C ARG A 553 17.04 -14.65 -5.54
N ILE A 554 15.94 -15.15 -4.98
CA ILE A 554 14.64 -14.47 -4.98
C ILE A 554 14.21 -14.26 -3.52
N PRO A 555 14.59 -13.14 -2.89
CA PRO A 555 14.27 -12.88 -1.50
C PRO A 555 12.76 -12.73 -1.31
N VAL A 556 12.26 -13.10 -0.13
CA VAL A 556 10.84 -12.98 0.19
C VAL A 556 10.68 -12.37 1.57
N GLU A 557 9.88 -11.31 1.67
CA GLU A 557 9.47 -10.72 2.93
C GLU A 557 7.98 -10.97 3.15
N PHE A 558 7.64 -11.79 4.15
CA PHE A 558 6.27 -12.10 4.52
C PHE A 558 5.96 -11.58 5.93
N THR A 559 4.83 -10.89 6.06
CA THR A 559 4.32 -10.38 7.33
C THR A 559 2.85 -10.69 7.47
N MET A 560 2.44 -11.02 8.70
CA MET A 560 1.05 -11.25 9.07
C MET A 560 0.68 -10.29 10.19
N ALA A 561 -0.42 -9.55 10.03
CA ALA A 561 -0.91 -8.60 11.02
C ALA A 561 -2.30 -8.99 11.50
N LEU A 562 -2.49 -9.05 12.82
CA LEU A 562 -3.78 -9.31 13.47
C LEU A 562 -4.13 -8.12 14.36
N GLY A 563 -5.31 -7.55 14.20
CA GLY A 563 -5.66 -6.34 14.93
C GLY A 563 -7.12 -5.95 14.87
N SER A 564 -7.39 -4.70 15.21
CA SER A 564 -8.71 -4.08 15.12
C SER A 564 -8.71 -3.01 14.02
N ARG A 565 -9.75 -3.05 13.19
CA ARG A 565 -10.08 -2.10 12.13
C ARG A 565 -11.30 -1.32 12.58
N TYR A 566 -11.31 -0.02 12.32
CA TYR A 566 -12.46 0.86 12.52
C TYR A 566 -12.79 1.56 11.21
N LEU A 567 -13.99 1.36 10.68
CA LEU A 567 -14.53 2.03 9.50
C LEU A 567 -15.51 3.12 9.94
N ALA A 568 -15.23 4.38 9.60
CA ALA A 568 -16.10 5.49 9.94
C ALA A 568 -17.34 5.57 9.03
N ASP A 569 -18.46 6.04 9.59
CA ASP A 569 -19.67 6.37 8.84
C ASP A 569 -19.68 7.87 8.50
N ASP A 570 -19.55 8.20 7.22
CA ASP A 570 -19.44 9.58 6.69
C ASP A 570 -18.38 10.43 7.41
N GLY A 571 -17.23 9.81 7.72
CA GLY A 571 -16.10 10.48 8.38
C GLY A 571 -16.31 10.85 9.85
N ALA A 572 -17.33 10.29 10.52
CA ALA A 572 -17.52 10.46 11.95
C ALA A 572 -16.46 9.69 12.76
N LEU A 573 -15.93 10.32 13.82
CA LEU A 573 -14.83 9.72 14.62
C LEU A 573 -15.28 8.57 15.51
N PHE A 574 -16.54 8.59 15.94
CA PHE A 574 -17.10 7.64 16.91
C PHE A 574 -18.43 7.01 16.46
N ARG A 575 -18.89 7.32 15.23
CA ARG A 575 -19.98 6.62 14.55
C ARG A 575 -19.36 5.82 13.40
N GLY A 576 -19.22 4.53 13.61
CA GLY A 576 -18.47 3.63 12.74
C GLY A 576 -18.54 2.20 13.22
N GLU A 577 -17.98 1.28 12.44
CA GLU A 577 -17.97 -0.15 12.71
C GLU A 577 -16.56 -0.64 13.00
N GLY A 578 -16.38 -1.25 14.17
CA GLY A 578 -15.13 -1.89 14.57
C GLY A 578 -15.15 -3.39 14.27
N GLN A 579 -14.11 -3.90 13.63
CA GLN A 579 -13.98 -5.34 13.34
C GLN A 579 -12.56 -5.87 13.57
N PRO A 580 -12.40 -7.13 14.00
CA PRO A 580 -11.12 -7.81 13.91
C PRO A 580 -10.70 -7.96 12.45
N TYR A 581 -9.40 -7.82 12.17
CA TYR A 581 -8.84 -8.04 10.84
C TYR A 581 -7.58 -8.90 10.88
N LEU A 582 -7.34 -9.63 9.80
CA LEU A 582 -6.09 -10.33 9.51
C LEU A 582 -5.56 -9.83 8.17
N THR A 583 -4.32 -9.36 8.14
CA THR A 583 -3.65 -8.93 6.90
C THR A 583 -2.45 -9.81 6.62
N PHE A 584 -2.31 -10.21 5.37
CA PHE A 584 -1.11 -10.84 4.83
C PHE A 584 -0.43 -9.86 3.88
N SER A 585 0.84 -9.53 4.14
CA SER A 585 1.65 -8.71 3.25
C SER A 585 2.89 -9.48 2.82
N LEU A 586 3.11 -9.55 1.52
CA LEU A 586 4.19 -10.29 0.88
C LEU A 586 4.89 -9.40 -0.16
N GLU A 587 6.21 -9.31 -0.08
CA GLU A 587 7.09 -8.77 -1.12
C GLU A 587 7.96 -9.92 -1.61
N TYR A 588 7.82 -10.28 -2.89
CA TYR A 588 8.51 -11.42 -3.50
C TYR A 588 9.48 -10.92 -4.56
N GLY A 589 10.75 -11.31 -4.45
CA GLY A 589 11.85 -10.92 -5.33
C GLY A 589 12.40 -9.52 -5.07
N ASP A 590 13.44 -9.17 -5.83
CA ASP A 590 13.96 -7.80 -5.90
C ASP A 590 13.45 -7.10 -7.17
N ALA A 591 12.97 -5.87 -7.01
CA ALA A 591 12.52 -5.06 -8.13
C ALA A 591 13.67 -4.75 -9.11
N PHE A 592 14.89 -4.57 -8.62
CA PHE A 592 16.04 -4.10 -9.39
C PHE A 592 16.94 -5.22 -9.95
N GLU A 593 16.53 -6.49 -9.80
CA GLU A 593 17.23 -7.62 -10.38
C GLU A 593 17.29 -7.53 -11.91
N GLU A 594 18.50 -7.54 -12.48
CA GLU A 594 18.75 -7.40 -13.92
C GLU A 594 18.89 -8.74 -14.64
N GLU A 595 19.32 -9.80 -13.94
CA GLU A 595 19.58 -11.10 -14.59
C GLU A 595 18.29 -11.87 -14.89
N ASN A 596 17.28 -11.73 -14.02
CA ASN A 596 16.01 -12.43 -14.12
C ASN A 596 14.84 -11.44 -14.26
N THR A 597 14.35 -11.28 -15.49
CA THR A 597 13.23 -10.38 -15.80
C THR A 597 11.98 -11.13 -16.28
N ASN A 598 11.77 -12.37 -15.83
CA ASN A 598 10.54 -13.09 -16.21
C ASN A 598 9.33 -12.45 -15.52
N PRO A 599 8.11 -12.61 -16.10
CA PRO A 599 6.89 -12.15 -15.46
C PRO A 599 6.76 -12.69 -14.03
N TYR A 600 6.43 -11.81 -13.10
CA TYR A 600 6.25 -12.08 -11.67
C TYR A 600 7.48 -12.59 -10.92
N ASP A 601 8.69 -12.42 -11.47
CA ASP A 601 9.92 -12.57 -10.66
C ASP A 601 10.04 -11.44 -9.61
N TYR A 602 9.23 -10.39 -9.74
CA TYR A 602 8.94 -9.42 -8.68
C TYR A 602 7.43 -9.18 -8.54
N PHE A 603 6.88 -9.31 -7.34
CA PHE A 603 5.50 -8.92 -7.07
C PHE A 603 5.28 -8.51 -5.60
N THR A 604 4.23 -7.73 -5.36
CA THR A 604 3.75 -7.41 -4.00
C THR A 604 2.30 -7.81 -3.86
N LEU A 605 1.94 -8.37 -2.70
CA LEU A 605 0.58 -8.74 -2.32
C LEU A 605 0.27 -8.16 -0.93
N ASN A 606 -0.87 -7.49 -0.80
CA ASN A 606 -1.46 -7.14 0.48
C ASN A 606 -2.94 -7.57 0.48
N ALA A 607 -3.27 -8.58 1.28
CA ALA A 607 -4.64 -9.11 1.38
C ALA A 607 -5.15 -8.92 2.82
N THR A 608 -6.27 -8.22 2.98
CA THR A 608 -6.89 -7.92 4.27
C THR A 608 -8.25 -8.61 4.37
N PHE A 609 -8.43 -9.39 5.44
CA PHE A 609 -9.66 -10.12 5.76
C PHE A 609 -10.27 -9.59 7.05
N GLY A 610 -11.59 -9.40 7.08
CA GLY A 610 -12.36 -8.94 8.22
C GLY A 610 -13.31 -10.01 8.74
N PHE A 611 -13.44 -10.12 10.06
CA PHE A 611 -14.22 -11.21 10.68
C PHE A 611 -15.48 -10.71 11.39
N THR A 612 -16.38 -10.06 10.65
CA THR A 612 -17.73 -9.69 11.13
C THR A 612 -18.78 -9.97 10.05
N GLY A 613 -20.06 -10.09 10.45
CA GLY A 613 -21.13 -10.45 9.51
C GLY A 613 -21.72 -9.28 8.70
N ASN A 614 -21.43 -8.02 9.02
CA ASN A 614 -21.98 -6.86 8.31
C ASN A 614 -21.06 -6.35 7.19
N GLN A 615 -19.74 -6.46 7.36
CA GLN A 615 -18.76 -6.08 6.35
C GLN A 615 -18.28 -7.33 5.59
N PRO A 616 -17.83 -7.18 4.33
CA PRO A 616 -17.31 -8.30 3.54
C PRO A 616 -16.12 -8.99 4.22
N LEU A 617 -16.05 -10.33 4.10
CA LEU A 617 -14.93 -11.13 4.62
C LEU A 617 -13.60 -10.69 3.98
N VAL A 618 -13.60 -10.46 2.67
CA VAL A 618 -12.45 -9.93 1.92
C VAL A 618 -12.62 -8.42 1.81
N ASN A 619 -11.91 -7.68 2.65
CA ASN A 619 -11.98 -6.22 2.66
C ASN A 619 -11.21 -5.60 1.50
N SER A 620 -9.97 -6.06 1.30
CA SER A 620 -9.12 -5.53 0.27
C SER A 620 -8.04 -6.51 -0.17
N ILE A 621 -7.75 -6.51 -1.47
CA ILE A 621 -6.60 -7.20 -2.06
C ILE A 621 -5.87 -6.19 -2.94
N HIS A 622 -4.56 -6.06 -2.76
CA HIS A 622 -3.68 -5.26 -3.60
C HIS A 622 -2.57 -6.12 -4.12
N LEU A 623 -2.54 -6.31 -5.43
CA LEU A 623 -1.54 -7.12 -6.10
C LEU A 623 -0.93 -6.28 -7.22
N MET A 624 0.41 -6.19 -7.20
CA MET A 624 1.20 -5.65 -8.30
C MET A 624 2.18 -6.73 -8.73
N GLY A 625 2.17 -7.09 -10.01
CA GLY A 625 3.11 -8.01 -10.62
C GLY A 625 3.95 -7.33 -11.69
N ARG A 626 5.26 -7.54 -11.68
CA ARG A 626 6.17 -7.06 -12.74
C ARG A 626 6.06 -7.98 -13.95
N LEU A 627 5.59 -7.47 -15.09
CA LEU A 627 5.56 -8.24 -16.34
C LEU A 627 6.88 -8.14 -17.09
N TRP A 628 7.47 -6.94 -17.10
CA TRP A 628 8.76 -6.65 -17.71
C TRP A 628 9.35 -5.40 -17.07
N SER A 629 10.68 -5.30 -16.98
CA SER A 629 11.34 -4.07 -16.56
C SER A 629 12.76 -3.98 -17.09
N SER A 630 13.31 -2.77 -17.05
CA SER A 630 14.72 -2.51 -17.30
C SER A 630 15.23 -1.43 -16.36
N VAL A 631 16.42 -1.65 -15.80
CA VAL A 631 17.15 -0.62 -15.06
C VAL A 631 17.74 0.36 -16.09
N VAL A 632 17.17 1.56 -16.13
CA VAL A 632 17.57 2.63 -17.07
C VAL A 632 18.71 3.47 -16.52
N TYR A 633 18.88 3.47 -15.19
CA TYR A 633 19.94 4.18 -14.49
C TYR A 633 20.40 3.39 -13.28
N SER A 634 21.71 3.21 -13.14
CA SER A 634 22.36 2.64 -11.97
C SER A 634 23.65 3.41 -11.72
N GLY A 635 23.75 4.06 -10.56
CA GLY A 635 24.89 4.89 -10.21
C GLY A 635 25.02 5.12 -8.71
N LYS A 636 26.03 5.89 -8.29
CA LYS A 636 26.24 6.26 -6.87
C LYS A 636 25.06 7.04 -6.26
N GLN A 637 24.22 7.59 -7.13
CA GLN A 637 23.07 8.41 -6.82
C GLN A 637 21.77 7.61 -6.63
N GLY A 638 21.81 6.28 -6.79
CA GLY A 638 20.66 5.39 -6.71
C GLY A 638 20.41 4.63 -8.01
N GLN A 639 19.27 3.93 -8.06
CA GLN A 639 18.83 3.15 -9.20
C GLN A 639 17.46 3.63 -9.69
N THR A 640 17.23 3.58 -10.99
CA THR A 640 15.93 3.86 -11.61
C THR A 640 15.56 2.73 -12.54
N LEU A 641 14.37 2.20 -12.33
CA LEU A 641 13.78 1.15 -13.11
C LEU A 641 12.52 1.66 -13.79
N ILE A 642 12.35 1.29 -15.05
CA ILE A 642 11.10 1.48 -15.80
C ILE A 642 10.60 0.10 -16.22
N GLY A 643 9.29 -0.12 -16.15
CA GLY A 643 8.72 -1.41 -16.51
C GLY A 643 7.23 -1.36 -16.85
N LEU A 644 6.71 -2.52 -17.23
CA LEU A 644 5.29 -2.80 -17.36
C LEU A 644 4.85 -3.67 -16.20
N PHE A 645 3.76 -3.27 -15.56
CA PHE A 645 3.22 -3.90 -14.36
C PHE A 645 1.76 -4.26 -14.59
N GLN A 646 1.34 -5.38 -14.01
CA GLN A 646 -0.06 -5.78 -13.91
C GLN A 646 -0.56 -5.48 -12.50
N HIS A 647 -1.74 -4.90 -12.40
CA HIS A 647 -2.40 -4.60 -11.13
C HIS A 647 -3.72 -5.35 -11.02
N PHE A 648 -3.96 -5.90 -9.83
CA PHE A 648 -5.25 -6.45 -9.42
C PHE A 648 -5.56 -5.92 -8.04
N ASN A 649 -6.41 -4.88 -7.98
CA ASN A 649 -6.87 -4.29 -6.73
C ASN A 649 -8.37 -4.52 -6.57
N TYR A 650 -8.76 -4.91 -5.36
CA TYR A 650 -10.12 -5.14 -4.94
C TYR A 650 -10.33 -4.40 -3.62
N TYR A 651 -11.38 -3.58 -3.54
CA TYR A 651 -11.83 -2.90 -2.32
C TYR A 651 -13.32 -3.08 -2.20
N ASP A 652 -13.75 -3.59 -1.05
CA ASP A 652 -15.15 -3.80 -0.77
C ASP A 652 -15.52 -3.32 0.64
N SER A 653 -16.71 -2.74 0.73
CA SER A 653 -17.33 -2.34 1.99
C SER A 653 -18.84 -2.37 1.83
N GLU A 654 -19.52 -2.49 2.96
CA GLU A 654 -20.96 -2.36 3.07
C GLU A 654 -21.32 -1.12 3.90
N PRO A 655 -22.57 -0.61 3.82
CA PRO A 655 -23.06 0.42 4.71
C PRO A 655 -22.75 0.11 6.17
N VAL A 656 -22.34 1.15 6.92
CA VAL A 656 -21.96 0.98 8.32
C VAL A 656 -23.20 0.61 9.13
N LYS A 657 -23.11 -0.45 9.93
CA LYS A 657 -24.23 -0.89 10.78
C LYS A 657 -24.72 0.24 11.71
N ASN A 658 -26.03 0.54 11.67
CA ASN A 658 -26.65 1.65 12.39
C ASN A 658 -26.06 3.05 12.03
N GLY A 659 -25.46 3.19 10.85
CA GLY A 659 -24.95 4.43 10.29
C GLY A 659 -25.85 4.97 9.18
N SER A 660 -25.26 5.61 8.18
CA SER A 660 -25.93 5.97 6.94
C SER A 660 -26.09 4.77 6.00
N ASP A 661 -27.12 4.81 5.14
CA ASP A 661 -27.34 3.80 4.10
C ASP A 661 -26.35 3.92 2.91
N ILE A 662 -25.37 4.81 3.02
CA ILE A 662 -24.40 5.07 1.96
C ILE A 662 -23.23 4.09 2.10
N THR A 663 -23.02 3.25 1.09
CA THR A 663 -21.82 2.42 0.99
C THR A 663 -20.58 3.32 0.89
N PRO A 664 -19.61 3.25 1.83
CA PRO A 664 -18.52 4.23 1.88
C PRO A 664 -17.57 4.16 0.66
N TYR A 665 -17.18 2.96 0.25
CA TYR A 665 -16.36 2.73 -0.95
C TYR A 665 -16.57 1.31 -1.49
N ARG A 666 -16.51 1.14 -2.81
CA ARG A 666 -16.43 -0.18 -3.46
C ARG A 666 -15.83 0.05 -4.84
N ILE A 667 -14.68 -0.55 -5.10
CA ILE A 667 -14.00 -0.45 -6.38
C ILE A 667 -13.09 -1.65 -6.62
N SER A 668 -12.97 -2.08 -7.87
CA SER A 668 -11.97 -3.07 -8.26
C SER A 668 -11.44 -2.79 -9.66
N GLU A 669 -10.16 -3.08 -9.85
CA GLU A 669 -9.50 -3.21 -11.15
C GLU A 669 -9.22 -4.69 -11.40
N ALA A 670 -10.15 -5.39 -12.06
CA ALA A 670 -10.01 -6.82 -12.33
C ALA A 670 -9.02 -7.10 -13.48
N ALA A 671 -8.92 -6.17 -14.43
CA ALA A 671 -8.00 -6.24 -15.57
C ALA A 671 -7.29 -4.90 -15.76
N ALA A 672 -6.12 -4.74 -15.16
CA ALA A 672 -5.32 -3.52 -15.29
C ALA A 672 -3.82 -3.80 -15.51
N PHE A 673 -3.22 -3.01 -16.40
CA PHE A 673 -1.78 -3.01 -16.63
C PHE A 673 -1.31 -1.64 -17.11
N GLY A 674 -0.05 -1.34 -16.86
CA GLY A 674 0.51 -0.05 -17.25
C GLY A 674 1.99 0.11 -17.01
N PRO A 675 2.58 1.19 -17.54
CA PRO A 675 3.93 1.58 -17.22
C PRO A 675 4.08 1.98 -15.75
N GLY A 676 5.25 1.65 -15.20
CA GLY A 676 5.67 2.08 -13.87
C GLY A 676 7.13 2.49 -13.84
N ILE A 677 7.46 3.37 -12.90
CA ILE A 677 8.82 3.81 -12.61
C ILE A 677 9.08 3.60 -11.11
N ILE A 678 10.21 2.96 -10.80
CA ILE A 678 10.68 2.72 -9.43
C ILE A 678 12.03 3.40 -9.28
N TRP A 679 12.14 4.32 -8.34
CA TRP A 679 13.38 4.95 -7.92
C TRP A 679 13.81 4.37 -6.58
N GLN A 680 15.04 3.90 -6.50
CA GLN A 680 15.70 3.56 -5.25
C GLN A 680 16.82 4.54 -4.99
N PHE A 681 16.73 5.23 -3.86
CA PHE A 681 17.72 6.22 -3.45
C PHE A 681 18.82 5.55 -2.62
N PRO A 682 20.04 6.10 -2.62
CA PRO A 682 21.15 5.55 -1.86
C PRO A 682 20.82 5.55 -0.36
N HIS A 683 21.53 4.72 0.40
CA HIS A 683 21.40 4.74 1.85
C HIS A 683 21.75 6.13 2.40
N VAL A 684 20.81 6.73 3.15
CA VAL A 684 20.98 8.05 3.76
C VAL A 684 20.91 7.92 5.27
N GLY A 685 22.05 7.96 5.94
CA GLY A 685 22.08 8.09 7.39
C GLY A 685 21.40 6.92 8.14
N ASN A 686 20.25 7.17 8.77
CA ASN A 686 19.45 6.12 9.44
C ASN A 686 18.27 5.61 8.57
N LEU A 687 18.17 6.06 7.33
CA LEU A 687 17.18 5.62 6.36
C LEU A 687 17.86 4.56 5.47
N SER A 688 17.68 3.28 5.80
CA SER A 688 18.31 2.14 5.12
C SER A 688 17.80 1.95 3.70
N ARG A 689 16.51 2.21 3.48
CA ARG A 689 15.85 2.07 2.19
C ARG A 689 14.92 3.24 1.98
N LEU A 690 15.06 3.91 0.86
CA LEU A 690 14.12 4.91 0.37
C LEU A 690 13.77 4.57 -1.07
N GLU A 691 12.50 4.27 -1.29
CA GLU A 691 12.00 3.98 -2.62
C GLU A 691 10.76 4.81 -2.92
N HIS A 692 10.65 5.23 -4.17
CA HIS A 692 9.47 5.87 -4.69
C HIS A 692 9.03 5.13 -5.95
N ARG A 693 7.75 4.80 -6.03
CA ARG A 693 7.18 4.01 -7.12
C ARG A 693 5.96 4.76 -7.66
N ILE A 694 5.90 4.97 -8.96
CA ILE A 694 4.76 5.58 -9.63
C ILE A 694 4.29 4.63 -10.73
N PHE A 695 2.99 4.40 -10.79
CA PHE A 695 2.34 3.57 -11.80
C PHE A 695 1.17 4.33 -12.42
N ALA A 696 0.95 4.10 -13.72
CA ALA A 696 -0.19 4.61 -14.46
C ALA A 696 -0.81 3.46 -15.26
N ASP A 697 -1.95 2.96 -14.82
CA ASP A 697 -2.56 1.76 -15.40
C ASP A 697 -3.74 2.10 -16.30
N LEU A 698 -3.90 1.32 -17.36
CA LEU A 698 -5.13 1.23 -18.13
C LEU A 698 -6.00 0.13 -17.51
N ILE A 699 -7.21 0.49 -17.10
CA ILE A 699 -8.20 -0.45 -16.58
C ILE A 699 -9.06 -0.89 -17.77
N LEU A 700 -8.88 -2.12 -18.23
CA LEU A 700 -9.73 -2.71 -19.27
C LEU A 700 -11.10 -3.09 -18.72
N LEU A 701 -11.13 -3.65 -17.52
CA LEU A 701 -12.34 -3.98 -16.78
C LEU A 701 -12.15 -3.66 -15.30
N GLY A 702 -13.08 -2.89 -14.77
CA GLY A 702 -13.22 -2.65 -13.34
C GLY A 702 -14.68 -2.45 -12.96
N GLY A 703 -14.94 -2.46 -11.66
CA GLY A 703 -16.27 -2.24 -11.09
C GLY A 703 -16.23 -1.18 -10.00
N THR A 704 -17.32 -0.47 -9.80
CA THR A 704 -17.46 0.60 -8.80
C THR A 704 -18.90 0.75 -8.33
N LYS A 705 -19.14 1.06 -7.04
CA LYS A 705 -20.50 1.21 -6.49
C LYS A 705 -21.38 2.10 -7.37
N SER A 706 -22.61 1.65 -7.61
CA SER A 706 -23.68 2.51 -8.11
C SER A 706 -24.67 2.82 -7.00
N ASP A 707 -25.13 4.06 -6.95
CA ASP A 707 -26.08 4.54 -5.95
C ASP A 707 -27.55 4.43 -6.43
N TYR A 708 -27.76 4.12 -7.72
CA TYR A 708 -29.09 4.07 -8.34
C TYR A 708 -29.39 2.74 -9.05
N TYR A 709 -28.37 2.09 -9.58
CA TYR A 709 -28.48 0.76 -10.18
C TYR A 709 -28.66 -0.31 -9.09
N ASN A 710 -29.78 -1.02 -9.13
CA ASN A 710 -30.01 -2.23 -8.34
C ASN A 710 -30.91 -3.16 -9.14
N ILE A 711 -30.31 -4.14 -9.82
CA ILE A 711 -31.02 -5.11 -10.66
C ILE A 711 -30.50 -6.51 -10.31
N ILE A 712 -31.42 -7.41 -9.95
CA ILE A 712 -31.13 -8.73 -9.38
C ILE A 712 -30.25 -8.59 -8.14
N ASN A 713 -28.97 -8.93 -8.27
CA ASN A 713 -27.98 -8.95 -7.19
C ASN A 713 -26.85 -7.94 -7.43
N ARG A 714 -26.92 -7.15 -8.52
CA ARG A 714 -25.90 -6.17 -8.89
C ARG A 714 -26.31 -4.76 -8.52
N ASP A 715 -25.47 -4.13 -7.72
CA ASP A 715 -25.62 -2.77 -7.22
C ASP A 715 -24.43 -1.85 -7.57
N TYR A 716 -23.65 -2.25 -8.58
CA TYR A 716 -22.42 -1.60 -9.00
C TYR A 716 -22.38 -1.43 -10.52
N ASN A 717 -21.62 -0.42 -10.96
CA ASN A 717 -21.32 -0.18 -12.35
C ASN A 717 -20.02 -0.86 -12.74
N MET A 718 -19.97 -1.35 -13.97
CA MET A 718 -18.75 -1.83 -14.63
C MET A 718 -18.26 -0.80 -15.64
N GLY A 719 -16.99 -0.93 -16.01
CA GLY A 719 -16.43 -0.06 -17.01
C GLY A 719 -14.95 -0.25 -17.26
N SER A 720 -14.42 0.66 -18.07
CA SER A 720 -13.00 0.79 -18.34
C SER A 720 -12.53 2.19 -17.98
N GLY A 721 -11.23 2.38 -17.80
CA GLY A 721 -10.70 3.65 -17.34
C GLY A 721 -9.21 3.61 -17.08
N PHE A 722 -8.77 4.34 -16.06
CA PHE A 722 -7.36 4.41 -15.69
C PHE A 722 -7.20 4.53 -14.18
N SER A 723 -6.03 4.14 -13.69
CA SER A 723 -5.60 4.41 -12.32
C SER A 723 -4.19 5.00 -12.26
N PHE A 724 -3.95 5.80 -11.24
CA PHE A 724 -2.63 6.33 -10.90
C PHE A 724 -2.29 5.90 -9.49
N LYS A 725 -1.10 5.32 -9.31
CA LYS A 725 -0.65 4.84 -8.01
C LYS A 725 0.71 5.42 -7.68
N SER A 726 0.90 5.82 -6.43
CA SER A 726 2.16 6.32 -5.91
C SER A 726 2.46 5.64 -4.58
N ASN A 727 3.57 4.92 -4.50
CA ASN A 727 4.04 4.27 -3.29
C ASN A 727 5.38 4.88 -2.87
N THR A 728 5.44 5.44 -1.67
CA THR A 728 6.69 5.91 -1.07
C THR A 728 7.01 5.01 0.12
N LEU A 729 8.17 4.36 0.06
CA LEU A 729 8.66 3.44 1.08
C LEU A 729 9.90 4.01 1.76
N MET A 730 9.87 4.07 3.09
CA MET A 730 10.98 4.51 3.93
C MET A 730 11.24 3.49 5.02
N GLN A 731 12.48 3.03 5.15
CA GLN A 731 12.88 2.07 6.16
C GLN A 731 13.93 2.65 7.10
N PHE A 732 13.64 2.58 8.40
CA PHE A 732 14.51 3.04 9.47
C PHE A 732 14.91 1.84 10.33
N PRO A 733 16.16 1.35 10.30
CA PRO A 733 16.57 0.11 10.97
C PRO A 733 16.18 0.02 12.44
N HIS A 734 16.22 1.16 13.16
CA HIS A 734 15.96 1.22 14.60
C HIS A 734 14.54 1.70 15.00
N LEU A 735 13.67 2.02 14.03
CA LEU A 735 12.31 2.49 14.32
C LEU A 735 11.25 1.62 13.63
N GLY A 736 11.50 1.22 12.39
CA GLY A 736 10.57 0.44 11.58
C GLY A 736 10.42 0.98 10.16
N ARG A 737 9.29 0.69 9.52
CA ARG A 737 8.96 1.05 8.14
C ARG A 737 7.82 2.06 8.11
N PHE A 738 7.96 3.10 7.29
CA PHE A 738 6.88 3.99 6.92
C PHE A 738 6.59 3.81 5.43
N ALA A 739 5.33 3.66 5.07
CA ALA A 739 4.88 3.65 3.70
C ALA A 739 3.74 4.67 3.52
N LEU A 740 3.75 5.38 2.39
CA LEU A 740 2.63 6.22 1.95
C LEU A 740 2.18 5.73 0.58
N ASN A 741 0.99 5.14 0.53
CA ASN A 741 0.33 4.73 -0.71
C ASN A 741 -0.74 5.74 -1.07
N ILE A 742 -0.79 6.15 -2.33
CA ILE A 742 -1.82 7.02 -2.88
C ILE A 742 -2.32 6.38 -4.15
N ASP A 743 -3.59 5.98 -4.15
CA ASP A 743 -4.23 5.33 -5.29
C ASP A 743 -5.41 6.18 -5.77
N TYR A 744 -5.42 6.49 -7.06
CA TYR A 744 -6.50 7.20 -7.71
C TYR A 744 -7.07 6.35 -8.83
N TYR A 745 -8.38 6.21 -8.85
CA TYR A 745 -9.12 5.46 -9.85
C TYR A 745 -10.11 6.36 -10.57
N SER A 746 -10.26 6.17 -11.88
CA SER A 746 -11.35 6.75 -12.67
C SER A 746 -11.90 5.68 -13.61
N ILE A 747 -13.15 5.27 -13.39
CA ILE A 747 -13.82 4.24 -14.18
C ILE A 747 -15.02 4.87 -14.89
N PHE A 748 -15.09 4.66 -16.20
CA PHE A 748 -16.16 5.14 -17.06
C PHE A 748 -17.11 4.01 -17.39
N THR A 749 -18.39 4.24 -17.09
CA THR A 749 -19.49 3.35 -17.45
C THR A 749 -20.10 3.86 -18.74
N TRP A 750 -19.83 3.14 -19.83
CA TRP A 750 -20.09 3.61 -21.19
C TRP A 750 -21.52 3.32 -21.63
N LYS A 751 -22.00 2.11 -21.32
CA LYS A 751 -23.29 1.58 -21.75
C LYS A 751 -24.24 1.44 -20.58
N GLY A 752 -25.17 2.39 -20.41
CA GLY A 752 -26.19 2.30 -19.38
C GLY A 752 -27.46 1.57 -19.82
N TYR A 753 -28.41 1.43 -18.89
CA TYR A 753 -29.73 0.82 -19.14
C TYR A 753 -30.78 1.85 -19.61
N GLU A 754 -30.41 3.11 -19.78
CA GLU A 754 -31.38 4.19 -20.03
C GLU A 754 -32.05 4.04 -21.41
N GLY A 755 -33.39 4.18 -21.44
CA GLY A 755 -34.20 3.97 -22.64
C GLY A 755 -34.62 2.51 -22.87
N LYS A 756 -34.27 1.59 -21.96
CA LYS A 756 -34.77 0.22 -21.93
C LYS A 756 -35.94 0.10 -20.97
N ASP A 757 -36.96 -0.67 -21.35
CA ASP A 757 -38.09 -0.97 -20.48
C ASP A 757 -37.75 -2.17 -19.57
N LEU A 758 -37.44 -1.85 -18.32
CA LEU A 758 -37.08 -2.85 -17.30
C LEU A 758 -38.26 -3.76 -16.91
N ALA A 759 -39.50 -3.40 -17.27
CA ALA A 759 -40.67 -4.24 -16.98
C ALA A 759 -40.85 -5.38 -17.98
N THR A 760 -40.29 -5.27 -19.19
CA THR A 760 -40.48 -6.23 -20.29
C THR A 760 -39.21 -6.98 -20.68
N ILE A 761 -38.03 -6.49 -20.29
CA ILE A 761 -36.75 -7.12 -20.58
C ILE A 761 -36.39 -8.09 -19.46
N ASP A 762 -36.05 -9.33 -19.83
CA ASP A 762 -35.45 -10.29 -18.91
C ASP A 762 -34.15 -9.71 -18.33
N PRO A 763 -34.04 -9.55 -17.00
CA PRO A 763 -32.85 -9.03 -16.34
C PRO A 763 -31.55 -9.77 -16.69
N LEU A 764 -31.60 -11.07 -17.01
CA LEU A 764 -30.44 -11.86 -17.44
C LEU A 764 -29.91 -11.43 -18.82
N TYR A 765 -30.79 -10.86 -19.66
CA TYR A 765 -30.43 -10.34 -20.99
C TYR A 765 -30.26 -8.81 -20.99
N LEU A 766 -30.28 -8.17 -19.81
CA LEU A 766 -30.08 -6.75 -19.69
C LEU A 766 -28.61 -6.39 -19.94
N ASN A 767 -28.30 -6.23 -21.24
CA ASN A 767 -26.96 -5.91 -21.72
C ASN A 767 -26.61 -4.44 -21.43
N ALA A 768 -26.28 -4.12 -20.19
CA ALA A 768 -25.89 -2.80 -19.68
C ALA A 768 -24.78 -2.96 -18.63
N GLN A 769 -23.89 -1.98 -18.53
CA GLN A 769 -22.81 -1.93 -17.56
C GLN A 769 -23.22 -1.33 -16.21
N GLY A 770 -24.47 -0.84 -16.08
CA GLY A 770 -24.95 -0.10 -14.91
C GLY A 770 -25.50 1.28 -15.28
N ASP A 771 -25.40 2.26 -14.38
CA ASP A 771 -25.72 3.65 -14.67
C ASP A 771 -24.64 4.33 -15.51
N ARG A 772 -25.02 5.01 -16.59
CA ARG A 772 -24.04 5.71 -17.42
C ARG A 772 -23.41 6.88 -16.66
N GLY A 773 -22.09 6.90 -16.57
CA GLY A 773 -21.39 7.89 -15.74
C GLY A 773 -19.88 7.71 -15.66
N ASN A 774 -19.28 8.44 -14.72
CA ASN A 774 -17.86 8.34 -14.35
C ASN A 774 -17.74 8.32 -12.83
N ALA A 775 -17.14 7.26 -12.29
CA ALA A 775 -16.81 7.15 -10.88
C ALA A 775 -15.33 7.37 -10.65
N SER A 776 -15.00 8.12 -9.60
CA SER A 776 -13.63 8.36 -9.15
C SER A 776 -13.49 8.03 -7.67
N LEU A 777 -12.37 7.41 -7.32
CA LEU A 777 -12.00 7.10 -5.94
C LEU A 777 -10.54 7.50 -5.72
N LEU A 778 -10.30 8.33 -4.70
CA LEU A 778 -8.97 8.61 -4.18
C LEU A 778 -8.80 7.92 -2.83
N ILE A 779 -7.70 7.21 -2.67
CA ILE A 779 -7.31 6.51 -1.45
C ILE A 779 -5.95 7.04 -1.03
N ILE A 780 -5.84 7.49 0.22
CA ILE A 780 -4.56 7.90 0.82
C ILE A 780 -4.31 6.99 2.02
N ASN A 781 -3.24 6.21 1.96
CA ASN A 781 -2.87 5.23 2.97
C ASN A 781 -1.46 5.47 3.55
N PRO A 782 -1.33 6.27 4.62
CA PRO A 782 -0.16 6.21 5.48
C PRO A 782 -0.16 4.94 6.34
N ASN A 783 0.94 4.19 6.29
CA ASN A 783 1.16 2.99 7.09
C ASN A 783 2.49 3.07 7.85
N PHE A 784 2.44 2.89 9.16
CA PHE A 784 3.60 2.77 10.04
C PHE A 784 3.68 1.37 10.62
N LEU A 785 4.81 0.71 10.42
CA LEU A 785 5.16 -0.54 11.04
C LEU A 785 6.34 -0.30 11.98
N PHE A 786 6.12 -0.42 13.28
CA PHE A 786 7.15 -0.31 14.31
C PHE A 786 7.72 -1.69 14.62
N HIS A 787 9.04 -1.83 14.58
CA HIS A 787 9.69 -3.08 14.97
C HIS A 787 9.69 -3.21 16.49
N LEU A 788 9.25 -4.38 16.98
CA LEU A 788 9.42 -4.81 18.36
C LEU A 788 10.40 -6.00 18.39
N LYS A 789 10.48 -6.66 19.54
CA LYS A 789 11.40 -7.77 19.78
C LYS A 789 10.89 -9.07 19.15
N ASN A 790 11.79 -9.97 18.77
CA ASN A 790 11.48 -11.35 18.34
C ASN A 790 10.51 -11.43 17.15
N ASN A 791 10.77 -10.72 16.05
CA ASN A 791 9.90 -10.64 14.85
C ASN A 791 8.52 -10.00 15.05
N PHE A 792 8.16 -9.62 16.27
CA PHE A 792 6.92 -8.89 16.49
C PHE A 792 7.08 -7.42 16.09
N GLY A 793 5.98 -6.81 15.71
CA GLY A 793 5.86 -5.40 15.43
C GLY A 793 4.47 -4.87 15.77
N ILE A 794 4.29 -3.56 15.67
CA ILE A 794 2.97 -2.93 15.72
C ILE A 794 2.76 -2.21 14.39
N GLU A 795 1.64 -2.49 13.74
CA GLU A 795 1.17 -1.76 12.57
C GLU A 795 0.12 -0.74 12.99
N LEU A 796 0.28 0.49 12.50
CA LEU A 796 -0.71 1.55 12.54
C LEU A 796 -0.92 2.05 11.10
N SER A 797 -2.09 1.81 10.56
CA SER A 797 -2.45 2.15 9.18
C SER A 797 -3.72 2.99 9.19
N ALA A 798 -3.80 4.01 8.34
CA ALA A 798 -5.02 4.77 8.14
C ALA A 798 -5.32 4.84 6.64
N ASN A 799 -6.57 4.68 6.24
CA ASN A 799 -7.02 4.87 4.87
C ASN A 799 -8.01 6.04 4.84
N TYR A 800 -7.79 7.02 3.97
CA TYR A 800 -8.75 8.08 3.70
C TYR A 800 -9.33 7.89 2.31
N TYR A 801 -10.65 7.73 2.23
CA TYR A 801 -11.37 7.46 0.99
C TYR A 801 -12.19 8.69 0.58
N VAL A 802 -12.04 9.11 -0.67
CA VAL A 802 -12.85 10.16 -1.28
C VAL A 802 -13.45 9.62 -2.56
N ARG A 803 -14.75 9.32 -2.52
CA ARG A 803 -15.52 8.84 -3.66
C ARG A 803 -16.32 9.97 -4.27
N HIS A 804 -16.29 10.06 -5.59
CA HIS A 804 -17.15 10.96 -6.35
C HIS A 804 -17.64 10.27 -7.62
N THR A 805 -18.95 10.08 -7.70
CA THR A 805 -19.61 9.46 -8.84
C THR A 805 -20.47 10.49 -9.54
N ARG A 806 -20.21 10.67 -10.84
CA ARG A 806 -20.98 11.54 -11.72
C ARG A 806 -21.87 10.69 -12.60
N TYR A 807 -23.17 10.82 -12.41
CA TYR A 807 -24.16 10.12 -13.22
C TYR A 807 -24.64 11.04 -14.34
N LYS A 808 -24.93 10.48 -15.52
CA LYS A 808 -25.43 11.25 -16.65
C LYS A 808 -26.90 11.62 -16.49
N TYR A 809 -27.68 10.72 -15.90
CA TYR A 809 -29.14 10.82 -15.81
C TYR A 809 -29.67 10.91 -14.37
N HIS A 810 -28.78 10.81 -13.38
CA HIS A 810 -29.10 10.90 -11.95
C HIS A 810 -28.26 11.98 -11.25
N ASN A 811 -28.59 12.27 -10.00
CA ASN A 811 -27.84 13.23 -9.20
C ASN A 811 -26.45 12.70 -8.84
N ASN A 812 -25.44 13.57 -8.84
CA ASN A 812 -24.08 13.19 -8.48
C ASN A 812 -23.99 12.85 -6.98
N VAL A 813 -23.20 11.82 -6.65
CA VAL A 813 -23.00 11.37 -5.27
C VAL A 813 -21.54 11.57 -4.87
N ARG A 814 -21.33 12.03 -3.63
CA ARG A 814 -20.02 12.19 -2.99
C ARG A 814 -20.04 11.51 -1.64
N ALA A 815 -19.04 10.69 -1.36
CA ALA A 815 -18.84 10.06 -0.06
C ALA A 815 -17.39 10.27 0.40
N ARG A 816 -17.22 10.52 1.69
CA ARG A 816 -15.90 10.67 2.32
C ARG A 816 -15.89 9.85 3.59
N THR A 817 -14.90 8.99 3.73
CA THR A 817 -14.74 8.24 4.97
C THR A 817 -13.27 8.02 5.27
N PHE A 818 -12.99 7.58 6.48
CA PHE A 818 -11.68 7.08 6.85
C PHE A 818 -11.82 5.71 7.53
N GLU A 819 -10.74 4.95 7.45
CA GLU A 819 -10.57 3.70 8.16
C GLU A 819 -9.25 3.77 8.93
N VAL A 820 -9.23 3.25 10.15
CA VAL A 820 -7.99 3.10 10.93
C VAL A 820 -7.81 1.64 11.29
N ARG A 821 -6.59 1.15 11.16
CA ARG A 821 -6.19 -0.21 11.56
C ARG A 821 -5.02 -0.11 12.54
N GLY A 822 -5.13 -0.87 13.61
CA GLY A 822 -4.05 -1.06 14.59
C GLY A 822 -3.93 -2.52 14.96
N GLY A 823 -2.74 -3.09 14.83
CA GLY A 823 -2.54 -4.53 15.02
C GLY A 823 -1.12 -4.93 15.42
N LEU A 824 -1.00 -6.15 15.92
CA LEU A 824 0.27 -6.82 16.14
C LEU A 824 0.70 -7.49 14.83
N VAL A 825 1.95 -7.27 14.45
CA VAL A 825 2.57 -7.87 13.26
C VAL A 825 3.54 -8.95 13.68
N TYR A 826 3.62 -10.03 12.92
CA TYR A 826 4.70 -10.99 12.97
C TYR A 826 5.38 -11.08 11.59
N ARG A 827 6.70 -10.90 11.57
CA ARG A 827 7.54 -11.03 10.37
C ARG A 827 8.17 -12.42 10.33
N PHE A 828 8.00 -13.14 9.22
CA PHE A 828 8.47 -14.52 9.09
C PHE A 828 9.94 -14.59 8.65
#